data_AF-A0A8J6KTN4-F1
#
_entry.id   AF-A0A8J6KTN4-F1
#
_cell.length_a   1.000
_cell.length_b   1.000
_cell.length_c   1.000
_cell.angle_alpha   90.00
_cell.angle_beta   90.00
_cell.angle_gamma   90.00
#
_symmetry.space_group_name_H-M   'P 1'
#
loop_
_entity.id
_entity.type
_entity.pdbx_description
1 polymer ?
#
loop_
_entity_poly.entity_id
_entity_poly.type
_entity_poly.pdbx_seq_one_letter_code
_entity_poly.pdbx_strand_id
1 'polypeptide(L)'
;MEKLIENLREVELKLTRKAAYMRFFTSSAFFFSGFLVVFLSVYPYTVINGIILRKIFTTISFCIVLRMSVTRQFPTAVQTWYDSIGMITKVQDFLQNQEYKTLEYNLMTTDVVMENVTAFWEEGFGELLEKVQLNNGDRKLSNGDSSIGFNHLCFLGNPVLKNINFKVEKGEMLAITGSTGAGKTSLLMMILGELEASEGIIKHSGRISFCSQFSWIMPGTIRENIIFGVSYDEYRYKSIVKACQLQEDISKFAEKDNTVLGEGGVTLSGGQRARISLARAVYKDADLYLLDSPFGYLDVLTEEQIFENCICKLMANKTRILVTSKMEHLKKADKILILHEGSSYFYGTFSELQSLRPDFTSKLMGYDTFDQFTEERRSSILTETLRRFSVDESSVTWNKTKQSFKQTGEYGEKRKSSILNSFSNMKKFSIVPKTPLVTEEDFDEPQERRLSLAPDSEQGEAVLPRSNLIPPGPTFPGRRRQSVLDLMTYTPTQGFSNIQRTRTSIRKISLAPQISLNEVDIYSRRLSEDSALNITEEVNEEDLKECFFDDIVKIPPVTTWNTYLRYFTLHKSLLIVLIWCVFVFLVEVSMFTCKLLLNPTHDGKNATLATNNTYLVIITHTSFFYIFYIYVGVADTLLALGLFRGLPLVHTLIKAARILHQKMLHSILHAPMSTLNSLKAGGIINRFSKDVAILDDFLPLTIFDFIQLLFIVIGAITVVSILLPYIFLATVPGLVAFILLRAYFLHTSQQLKQLESEGEGEGSTGIILTLAMNIMSTLQWAVNTSIDVDSLMRSVSRVFKFIDIPKEESGCTKIMKGLPHEDPSKVLVIENQHVKKTDIWPSRGEMIVKDLTVKYGDDGNPILENISFSVSPGLRVGLLGRTGSGKSTLLSAFLRLLNIKGDIQIDGVSWNSVTLQEWRKAFGVITQKVFIFSGTFRQNLDPNGKWRDEEIWEVADEVGLKSVIEQFPGQLNFTLVDGGYVLSHGHKQLMCLARSVLSKAKILLLDEPSAHLDPITYQVIRRVLKRAFSNCTVILCEHRIEAMLDCQRFLVIEEGSVSQYDSLQALLNEKSLFQQAISSSEKMRLFQSRHSSKQKPRSQITALKEETEEEVQETRL
;
A
#
# COMPACT_ATOMS: atom_id res chain seq x y z
N MET A 1 9.47 3.43 -13.13
CA MET A 1 8.42 3.91 -12.21
C MET A 1 7.99 5.34 -12.51
N GLU A 2 8.88 6.35 -12.51
CA GLU A 2 8.48 7.74 -12.81
C GLU A 2 7.64 7.89 -14.09
N LYS A 3 8.10 7.30 -15.21
CA LYS A 3 7.37 7.31 -16.48
C LYS A 3 5.98 6.65 -16.39
N LEU A 4 5.84 5.60 -15.58
CA LEU A 4 4.56 4.92 -15.39
C LEU A 4 3.57 5.85 -14.68
N ILE A 5 4.02 6.51 -13.61
CA ILE A 5 3.21 7.49 -12.88
C ILE A 5 2.91 8.70 -13.76
N GLU A 6 3.89 9.18 -14.55
CA GLU A 6 3.68 10.28 -15.49
C GLU A 6 2.59 9.95 -16.52
N ASN A 7 2.60 8.75 -17.10
CA ASN A 7 1.56 8.33 -18.05
C ASN A 7 0.16 8.33 -17.43
N LEU A 8 0.01 7.82 -16.19
CA LEU A 8 -1.26 7.86 -15.46
C LEU A 8 -1.69 9.31 -15.21
N ARG A 9 -0.76 10.14 -14.77
CA ARG A 9 -0.98 11.55 -14.48
C ARG A 9 -1.35 12.36 -15.72
N GLU A 10 -0.86 11.99 -16.90
CA GLU A 10 -1.25 12.64 -18.15
C GLU A 10 -2.72 12.40 -18.51
N VAL A 11 -3.23 11.19 -18.25
CA VAL A 11 -4.65 10.88 -18.45
C VAL A 11 -5.50 11.67 -17.47
N GLU A 12 -5.12 11.67 -16.19
CA GLU A 12 -5.79 12.43 -15.13
C GLU A 12 -5.84 13.93 -15.45
N LEU A 13 -4.69 14.57 -15.71
CA LEU A 13 -4.61 16.01 -15.98
C LEU A 13 -5.38 16.44 -17.24
N LYS A 14 -5.58 15.56 -18.23
CA LYS A 14 -6.46 15.86 -19.38
C LYS A 14 -7.90 16.03 -18.93
N LEU A 15 -8.38 15.20 -18.00
CA LEU A 15 -9.73 15.30 -17.44
C LEU A 15 -9.84 16.50 -16.49
N THR A 16 -8.87 16.68 -15.58
CA THR A 16 -8.83 17.82 -14.65
C THR A 16 -8.85 19.15 -15.42
N ARG A 17 -8.12 19.25 -16.53
CA ARG A 17 -8.10 20.45 -17.36
C ARG A 17 -9.47 20.74 -18.00
N LYS A 18 -10.15 19.71 -18.53
CA LYS A 18 -11.51 19.87 -19.08
C LYS A 18 -12.50 20.34 -18.01
N ALA A 19 -12.44 19.74 -16.81
CA ALA A 19 -13.29 20.12 -15.69
C ALA A 19 -13.00 21.55 -15.21
N ALA A 20 -11.73 21.93 -15.09
CA ALA A 20 -11.32 23.26 -14.67
C ALA A 20 -11.75 24.35 -15.66
N TYR A 21 -11.75 24.07 -16.98
CA TYR A 21 -12.28 24.99 -17.98
C TYR A 21 -13.78 25.21 -17.81
N MET A 22 -14.55 24.14 -17.57
CA MET A 22 -15.99 24.27 -17.31
C MET A 22 -16.27 25.07 -16.04
N ARG A 23 -15.54 24.77 -14.94
CA ARG A 23 -15.65 25.54 -13.69
C ARG A 23 -15.26 27.01 -13.87
N PHE A 24 -14.24 27.29 -14.69
CA PHE A 24 -13.88 28.65 -15.05
C PHE A 24 -15.03 29.38 -15.76
N PHE A 25 -15.69 28.75 -16.74
CA PHE A 25 -16.85 29.36 -17.40
C PHE A 25 -17.98 29.65 -16.43
N THR A 26 -18.27 28.74 -15.49
CA THR A 26 -19.26 28.96 -14.44
C THR A 26 -18.92 30.17 -13.55
N SER A 27 -17.68 30.29 -13.09
CA SER A 27 -17.25 31.46 -12.29
C SER A 27 -17.25 32.75 -13.12
N SER A 28 -16.75 32.70 -14.36
CA SER A 28 -16.67 33.86 -15.26
C SER A 28 -18.05 34.40 -15.66
N ALA A 29 -19.03 33.51 -15.89
CA ALA A 29 -20.40 33.90 -16.26
C ALA A 29 -21.07 34.81 -15.21
N PHE A 30 -20.77 34.61 -13.91
CA PHE A 30 -21.24 35.50 -12.86
C PHE A 30 -20.75 36.94 -13.07
N PHE A 31 -19.45 37.12 -13.33
CA PHE A 31 -18.87 38.45 -13.52
C PHE A 31 -19.37 39.13 -14.80
N PHE A 32 -19.56 38.40 -15.91
CA PHE A 32 -20.07 39.01 -17.15
C PHE A 32 -21.58 39.31 -17.13
N SER A 33 -22.37 38.56 -16.35
CA SER A 33 -23.82 38.72 -16.33
C SER A 33 -24.32 40.04 -15.71
N GLY A 34 -23.52 40.70 -14.87
CA GLY A 34 -23.95 41.92 -14.15
C GLY A 34 -24.45 43.04 -15.09
N PHE A 35 -23.68 43.37 -16.13
CA PHE A 35 -24.03 44.41 -17.10
C PHE A 35 -25.19 43.97 -17.98
N LEU A 36 -25.19 42.71 -18.43
CA LEU A 36 -26.24 42.18 -19.31
C LEU A 36 -27.60 42.23 -18.64
N VAL A 37 -27.71 41.77 -17.39
CA VAL A 37 -28.98 41.77 -16.63
C VAL A 37 -29.50 43.19 -16.40
N VAL A 38 -28.61 44.10 -15.99
CA VAL A 38 -28.97 45.50 -15.77
C VAL A 38 -29.39 46.17 -17.09
N PHE A 39 -28.63 45.98 -18.17
CA PHE A 39 -28.91 46.54 -19.48
C PHE A 39 -30.25 46.05 -20.05
N LEU A 40 -30.50 44.73 -20.02
CA LEU A 40 -31.75 44.14 -20.50
C LEU A 40 -32.96 44.59 -19.67
N SER A 41 -32.78 44.88 -18.37
CA SER A 41 -33.88 45.37 -17.51
C SER A 41 -34.21 46.84 -17.75
N VAL A 42 -33.20 47.68 -18.00
CA VAL A 42 -33.34 49.14 -18.11
C VAL A 42 -33.70 49.56 -19.54
N TYR A 43 -33.14 48.91 -20.56
CA TYR A 43 -33.28 49.30 -21.96
C TYR A 43 -34.74 49.34 -22.48
N PRO A 44 -35.59 48.32 -22.24
CA PRO A 44 -36.98 48.39 -22.69
C PRO A 44 -37.76 49.53 -22.03
N TYR A 45 -37.47 49.81 -20.75
CA TYR A 45 -38.13 50.88 -20.01
C TYR A 45 -37.70 52.25 -20.50
N THR A 46 -36.42 52.42 -20.87
CA THR A 46 -35.95 53.70 -21.43
C THR A 46 -36.71 53.99 -22.72
N VAL A 47 -36.70 53.06 -23.68
CA VAL A 47 -37.29 53.25 -25.03
C VAL A 47 -38.75 53.72 -24.99
N ILE A 48 -39.53 53.27 -23.99
CA ILE A 48 -40.96 53.59 -23.88
C ILE A 48 -41.21 54.90 -23.13
N ASN A 49 -40.57 55.10 -21.98
CA ASN A 49 -40.98 56.14 -21.00
C ASN A 49 -39.91 57.20 -20.70
N GLY A 50 -38.67 57.00 -21.17
CA GLY A 50 -37.51 57.69 -20.62
C GLY A 50 -37.24 57.31 -19.16
N ILE A 51 -36.00 57.43 -18.68
CA ILE A 51 -35.64 57.01 -17.32
C ILE A 51 -34.82 58.05 -16.54
N ILE A 52 -35.04 58.08 -15.22
CA ILE A 52 -34.31 58.90 -14.24
C ILE A 52 -33.18 58.05 -13.63
N LEU A 53 -31.98 58.64 -13.43
CA LEU A 53 -30.80 57.95 -12.88
C LEU A 53 -31.06 57.24 -11.54
N ARG A 54 -31.90 57.80 -10.68
CA ARG A 54 -32.29 57.18 -9.39
C ARG A 54 -32.93 55.80 -9.57
N LYS A 55 -33.79 55.62 -10.59
CA LYS A 55 -34.44 54.33 -10.87
C LYS A 55 -33.43 53.30 -11.36
N ILE A 56 -32.45 53.72 -12.17
CA ILE A 56 -31.37 52.84 -12.64
C ILE A 56 -30.54 52.33 -11.45
N PHE A 57 -30.16 53.22 -10.53
CA PHE A 57 -29.41 52.84 -9.33
C PHE A 57 -30.14 51.82 -8.44
N THR A 58 -31.45 52.02 -8.21
CA THR A 58 -32.25 51.07 -7.44
C THR A 58 -32.34 49.71 -8.12
N THR A 59 -32.50 49.67 -9.45
CA THR A 59 -32.55 48.42 -10.22
C THR A 59 -31.22 47.66 -10.14
N ILE A 60 -30.09 48.36 -10.26
CA ILE A 60 -28.74 47.76 -10.12
C ILE A 60 -28.59 47.08 -8.75
N SER A 61 -29.04 47.73 -7.68
CA SER A 61 -28.94 47.18 -6.31
C SER A 61 -29.71 45.86 -6.17
N PHE A 62 -30.94 45.77 -6.70
CA PHE A 62 -31.72 44.53 -6.70
C PHE A 62 -31.10 43.45 -7.60
N CYS A 63 -30.58 43.82 -8.78
CA CYS A 63 -29.93 42.89 -9.70
C CYS A 63 -28.67 42.25 -9.09
N ILE A 64 -27.89 42.99 -8.30
CA ILE A 64 -26.69 42.46 -7.61
C ILE A 64 -27.08 41.35 -6.62
N VAL A 65 -28.09 41.59 -5.78
CA VAL A 65 -28.56 40.62 -4.78
C VAL A 65 -29.14 39.38 -5.47
N LEU A 66 -30.05 39.57 -6.44
CA LEU A 66 -30.68 38.47 -7.16
C LEU A 66 -29.65 37.59 -7.86
N ARG A 67 -28.68 38.21 -8.54
CA ARG A 67 -27.62 37.48 -9.24
C ARG A 67 -26.77 36.68 -8.26
N MET A 68 -26.35 37.25 -7.13
CA MET A 68 -25.56 36.53 -6.13
C MET A 68 -26.25 35.24 -5.65
N SER A 69 -27.57 35.30 -5.40
CA SER A 69 -28.36 34.14 -4.99
C SER A 69 -28.49 33.10 -6.11
N VAL A 70 -28.82 33.52 -7.33
CA VAL A 70 -29.13 32.59 -8.43
C VAL A 70 -27.89 31.99 -9.08
N THR A 71 -26.79 32.75 -9.22
CA THR A 71 -25.63 32.28 -10.01
C THR A 71 -24.49 31.73 -9.16
N ARG A 72 -24.42 32.05 -7.86
CA ARG A 72 -23.37 31.50 -6.97
C ARG A 72 -23.93 30.61 -5.88
N GLN A 73 -24.87 31.10 -5.06
CA GLN A 73 -25.39 30.30 -3.94
C GLN A 73 -26.15 29.06 -4.41
N PHE A 74 -27.04 29.21 -5.40
CA PHE A 74 -27.84 28.09 -5.89
C PHE A 74 -27.01 26.98 -6.57
N PRO A 75 -26.09 27.25 -7.53
CA PRO A 75 -25.30 26.20 -8.15
C PRO A 75 -24.36 25.51 -7.16
N THR A 76 -23.75 26.27 -6.23
CA THR A 76 -22.91 25.67 -5.19
C THR A 76 -23.72 24.76 -4.27
N ALA A 77 -24.94 25.15 -3.89
CA ALA A 77 -25.82 24.29 -3.11
C ALA A 77 -26.15 22.99 -3.87
N VAL A 78 -26.58 23.08 -5.13
CA VAL A 78 -26.88 21.91 -5.96
C VAL A 78 -25.65 21.01 -6.13
N GLN A 79 -24.47 21.60 -6.35
CA GLN A 79 -23.21 20.85 -6.45
C GLN A 79 -22.90 20.09 -5.15
N THR A 80 -22.98 20.75 -3.99
CA THR A 80 -22.73 20.09 -2.71
C THR A 80 -23.73 18.97 -2.44
N TRP A 81 -25.00 19.14 -2.80
CA TRP A 81 -26.00 18.07 -2.70
C TRP A 81 -25.64 16.88 -3.60
N TYR A 82 -25.25 17.13 -4.84
CA TYR A 82 -24.85 16.08 -5.78
C TYR A 82 -23.61 15.30 -5.29
N ASP A 83 -22.57 16.02 -4.87
CA ASP A 83 -21.33 15.44 -4.34
C ASP A 83 -21.60 14.64 -3.05
N SER A 84 -22.45 15.16 -2.17
CA SER A 84 -22.81 14.51 -0.90
C SER A 84 -23.62 13.24 -1.13
N ILE A 85 -24.63 13.27 -2.01
CA ILE A 85 -25.40 12.07 -2.36
C ILE A 85 -24.49 11.02 -2.99
N GLY A 86 -23.61 11.42 -3.92
CA GLY A 86 -22.65 10.50 -4.53
C GLY A 86 -21.63 9.90 -3.54
N MET A 87 -21.25 10.63 -2.50
CA MET A 87 -20.43 10.08 -1.41
C MET A 87 -21.23 9.15 -0.50
N ILE A 88 -22.45 9.52 -0.13
CA ILE A 88 -23.34 8.69 0.68
C ILE A 88 -23.62 7.37 -0.02
N THR A 89 -23.87 7.36 -1.33
CA THR A 89 -24.10 6.11 -2.09
C THR A 89 -22.86 5.23 -2.11
N LYS A 90 -21.67 5.79 -2.27
CA LYS A 90 -20.41 5.03 -2.20
C LYS A 90 -20.14 4.46 -0.81
N VAL A 91 -20.36 5.25 0.24
CA VAL A 91 -20.22 4.79 1.62
C VAL A 91 -21.27 3.72 1.93
N GLN A 92 -22.49 3.89 1.44
CA GLN A 92 -23.54 2.89 1.57
C GLN A 92 -23.18 1.58 0.87
N ASP A 93 -22.68 1.64 -0.37
CA ASP A 93 -22.21 0.48 -1.12
C ASP A 93 -21.05 -0.21 -0.37
N PHE A 94 -20.09 0.57 0.14
CA PHE A 94 -19.00 0.05 0.96
C PHE A 94 -19.47 -0.64 2.25
N LEU A 95 -20.45 -0.06 2.94
CA LEU A 95 -21.04 -0.63 4.17
C LEU A 95 -21.94 -1.84 3.90
N GLN A 96 -22.39 -2.04 2.65
CA GLN A 96 -23.18 -3.20 2.24
C GLN A 96 -22.32 -4.38 1.77
N ASN A 97 -21.00 -4.23 1.73
CA ASN A 97 -20.08 -5.32 1.42
C ASN A 97 -20.15 -6.43 2.47
N GLN A 98 -19.72 -7.64 2.08
CA GLN A 98 -19.73 -8.81 2.95
C GLN A 98 -18.90 -8.57 4.22
N GLU A 99 -19.54 -8.74 5.38
CA GLU A 99 -18.88 -8.66 6.68
C GLU A 99 -18.23 -10.01 7.04
N TYR A 100 -17.11 -9.92 7.75
CA TYR A 100 -16.48 -11.08 8.36
C TYR A 100 -17.39 -11.70 9.42
N LYS A 101 -17.71 -12.98 9.28
CA LYS A 101 -18.52 -13.73 10.25
C LYS A 101 -17.64 -14.17 11.40
N THR A 102 -17.81 -13.53 12.56
CA THR A 102 -17.13 -13.97 13.78
C THR A 102 -17.65 -15.35 14.21
N LEU A 103 -16.73 -16.30 14.41
CA LEU A 103 -17.06 -17.60 15.00
C LEU A 103 -17.53 -17.42 16.45
N GLU A 104 -18.76 -17.85 16.75
CA GLU A 104 -19.30 -17.78 18.11
C GLU A 104 -18.53 -18.74 19.04
N TYR A 105 -17.99 -18.19 20.14
CA TYR A 105 -17.26 -18.97 21.15
C TYR A 105 -18.22 -19.81 21.99
N ASN A 106 -18.41 -21.07 21.61
CA ASN A 106 -19.10 -22.04 22.46
C ASN A 106 -18.16 -22.58 23.55
N LEU A 107 -18.32 -22.10 24.79
CA LEU A 107 -17.55 -22.56 25.97
C LEU A 107 -17.70 -24.07 26.26
N MET A 108 -18.68 -24.73 25.66
CA MET A 108 -19.04 -26.14 25.92
C MET A 108 -18.14 -27.14 25.20
N THR A 109 -17.55 -26.77 24.06
CA THR A 109 -16.58 -27.62 23.39
C THR A 109 -15.18 -27.26 23.92
N THR A 110 -14.26 -28.21 23.98
CA THR A 110 -12.84 -27.95 24.31
C THR A 110 -11.89 -28.46 23.24
N ASP A 111 -12.43 -29.28 22.33
CA ASP A 111 -11.68 -29.99 21.31
C ASP A 111 -11.79 -29.22 19.99
N VAL A 112 -10.76 -29.32 19.15
CA VAL A 112 -10.80 -28.82 17.76
C VAL A 112 -11.19 -29.99 16.86
N VAL A 113 -12.35 -29.90 16.23
CA VAL A 113 -12.91 -30.94 15.35
C VAL A 113 -13.19 -30.33 13.98
N MET A 114 -12.71 -31.01 12.94
CA MET A 114 -12.95 -30.66 11.55
C MET A 114 -13.45 -31.89 10.80
N GLU A 115 -14.62 -31.79 10.16
CA GLU A 115 -15.30 -32.90 9.48
C GLU A 115 -15.67 -32.53 8.03
N ASN A 116 -15.12 -33.28 7.07
CA ASN A 116 -15.33 -33.22 5.62
C ASN A 116 -15.25 -31.81 5.04
N VAL A 117 -14.20 -31.07 5.40
CA VAL A 117 -14.10 -29.66 5.02
C VAL A 117 -13.48 -29.46 3.64
N THR A 118 -14.13 -28.64 2.81
CA THR A 118 -13.66 -28.18 1.50
C THR A 118 -13.72 -26.65 1.41
N ALA A 119 -12.72 -26.04 0.75
CA ALA A 119 -12.64 -24.57 0.66
C ALA A 119 -11.98 -24.07 -0.64
N PHE A 120 -12.41 -22.88 -1.08
CA PHE A 120 -11.93 -22.16 -2.26
C PHE A 120 -11.57 -20.71 -1.87
N TRP A 121 -10.56 -20.11 -2.53
CA TRP A 121 -10.21 -18.70 -2.32
C TRP A 121 -11.16 -17.72 -3.04
N GLU A 122 -11.73 -18.13 -4.17
CA GLU A 122 -12.61 -17.27 -4.96
C GLU A 122 -14.08 -17.70 -4.79
N GLU A 123 -14.94 -16.73 -4.45
CA GLU A 123 -16.39 -16.92 -4.24
C GLU A 123 -17.08 -17.50 -5.48
N GLY A 124 -16.65 -17.07 -6.68
CA GLY A 124 -17.27 -17.46 -7.95
C GLY A 124 -17.23 -18.96 -8.24
N PHE A 125 -16.19 -19.68 -7.78
CA PHE A 125 -16.11 -21.13 -7.96
C PHE A 125 -16.88 -21.89 -6.87
N GLY A 126 -16.90 -21.36 -5.64
CA GLY A 126 -17.66 -21.93 -4.52
C GLY A 126 -19.16 -21.95 -4.80
N GLU A 127 -19.73 -20.82 -5.22
CA GLU A 127 -21.17 -20.72 -5.56
C GLU A 127 -21.56 -21.62 -6.74
N LEU A 128 -20.66 -21.80 -7.71
CA LEU A 128 -20.92 -22.61 -8.89
C LEU A 128 -21.00 -24.10 -8.50
N LEU A 129 -20.17 -24.51 -7.55
CA LEU A 129 -20.21 -25.86 -6.98
C LEU A 129 -21.48 -26.09 -6.18
N GLU A 130 -21.92 -25.10 -5.38
CA GLU A 130 -23.20 -25.15 -4.65
C GLU A 130 -24.39 -25.23 -5.62
N LYS A 131 -24.40 -24.43 -6.70
CA LYS A 131 -25.42 -24.49 -7.76
C LYS A 131 -25.44 -25.84 -8.49
N VAL A 132 -24.27 -26.47 -8.69
CA VAL A 132 -24.17 -27.81 -9.30
C VAL A 132 -24.67 -28.90 -8.34
N GLN A 133 -24.41 -28.77 -7.04
CA GLN A 133 -24.91 -29.71 -6.03
C GLN A 133 -26.42 -29.61 -5.85
N LEU A 134 -26.98 -28.39 -5.81
CA LEU A 134 -28.42 -28.16 -5.79
C LEU A 134 -29.12 -28.78 -7.01
N ASN A 135 -28.52 -28.66 -8.20
CA ASN A 135 -29.03 -29.29 -9.43
C ASN A 135 -28.94 -30.82 -9.41
N ASN A 136 -27.99 -31.41 -8.68
CA ASN A 136 -27.90 -32.86 -8.51
C ASN A 136 -28.86 -33.39 -7.43
N GLY A 137 -29.30 -32.56 -6.48
CA GLY A 137 -30.27 -32.90 -5.44
C GLY A 137 -31.64 -33.35 -5.97
N ASP A 138 -32.02 -32.90 -7.17
CA ASP A 138 -33.28 -33.28 -7.83
C ASP A 138 -33.21 -34.61 -8.62
N ARG A 139 -32.05 -35.28 -8.67
CA ARG A 139 -31.89 -36.60 -9.32
C ARG A 139 -31.57 -37.70 -8.33
N LYS A 140 -32.58 -38.17 -7.58
CA LYS A 140 -32.51 -39.45 -6.86
C LYS A 140 -32.64 -40.65 -7.83
N LEU A 141 -31.52 -41.16 -8.34
CA LEU A 141 -31.19 -42.55 -8.80
C LEU A 141 -29.95 -42.41 -9.71
N SER A 142 -28.82 -43.11 -9.61
CA SER A 142 -28.51 -44.48 -9.19
C SER A 142 -27.04 -44.56 -8.71
N ASN A 143 -26.76 -45.41 -7.73
CA ASN A 143 -25.42 -45.73 -7.24
C ASN A 143 -24.46 -46.15 -8.38
N GLY A 144 -23.36 -45.41 -8.57
CA GLY A 144 -22.27 -45.81 -9.46
C GLY A 144 -21.23 -44.72 -9.74
N ASP A 145 -21.65 -43.49 -10.01
CA ASP A 145 -20.79 -42.51 -10.71
C ASP A 145 -20.66 -41.15 -9.98
N SER A 146 -20.38 -41.15 -8.67
CA SER A 146 -20.05 -39.92 -7.94
C SER A 146 -18.65 -39.35 -8.29
N SER A 147 -17.84 -40.10 -9.04
CA SER A 147 -16.49 -39.69 -9.47
C SER A 147 -16.47 -38.87 -10.78
N ILE A 148 -17.54 -38.91 -11.58
CA ILE A 148 -17.57 -38.28 -12.91
C ILE A 148 -17.94 -36.79 -12.83
N GLY A 149 -18.73 -36.38 -11.83
CA GLY A 149 -19.10 -34.98 -11.60
C GLY A 149 -17.94 -34.08 -11.15
N PHE A 150 -16.96 -34.63 -10.41
CA PHE A 150 -15.79 -33.89 -9.93
C PHE A 150 -14.74 -33.63 -11.03
N ASN A 151 -14.59 -34.55 -11.99
CA ASN A 151 -13.62 -34.38 -13.08
C ASN A 151 -14.01 -33.28 -14.07
N HIS A 152 -15.31 -32.98 -14.24
CA HIS A 152 -15.76 -31.88 -15.08
C HIS A 152 -15.61 -30.48 -14.43
N LEU A 153 -15.49 -30.42 -13.10
CA LEU A 153 -15.22 -29.18 -12.32
C LEU A 153 -13.73 -28.81 -12.29
N CYS A 154 -12.82 -29.77 -12.51
CA CYS A 154 -11.37 -29.53 -12.63
C CYS A 154 -10.98 -28.60 -13.80
N PHE A 155 -11.90 -28.28 -14.72
CA PHE A 155 -11.64 -27.36 -15.83
C PHE A 155 -11.73 -25.88 -15.46
N LEU A 156 -12.23 -25.55 -14.25
CA LEU A 156 -12.48 -24.17 -13.82
C LEU A 156 -11.58 -23.73 -12.64
N GLY A 157 -11.25 -24.62 -11.70
CA GLY A 157 -10.28 -24.37 -10.64
C GLY A 157 -10.22 -25.49 -9.60
N ASN A 158 -9.03 -25.80 -9.08
CA ASN A 158 -8.86 -26.83 -8.03
C ASN A 158 -9.15 -26.25 -6.64
N PRO A 159 -9.98 -26.91 -5.80
CA PRO A 159 -10.16 -26.52 -4.40
C PRO A 159 -8.83 -26.54 -3.66
N VAL A 160 -8.65 -25.56 -2.77
CA VAL A 160 -7.42 -25.37 -1.98
C VAL A 160 -7.33 -26.45 -0.90
N LEU A 161 -8.47 -26.79 -0.30
CA LEU A 161 -8.61 -27.87 0.67
C LEU A 161 -9.76 -28.79 0.26
N LYS A 162 -9.54 -30.10 0.38
CA LYS A 162 -10.46 -31.15 -0.06
C LYS A 162 -10.64 -32.21 1.03
N ASN A 163 -11.86 -32.35 1.55
CA ASN A 163 -12.30 -33.41 2.46
C ASN A 163 -11.37 -33.62 3.67
N ILE A 164 -11.02 -32.54 4.37
CA ILE A 164 -10.13 -32.61 5.53
C ILE A 164 -10.91 -33.07 6.77
N ASN A 165 -10.34 -34.05 7.49
CA ASN A 165 -10.89 -34.65 8.70
C ASN A 165 -9.82 -34.77 9.80
N PHE A 166 -9.99 -34.14 10.96
CA PHE A 166 -9.15 -34.38 12.14
C PHE A 166 -9.79 -33.94 13.47
N LYS A 167 -9.28 -34.50 14.58
CA LYS A 167 -9.67 -34.16 15.96
C LYS A 167 -8.46 -33.94 16.89
N VAL A 168 -8.34 -32.76 17.49
CA VAL A 168 -7.30 -32.44 18.48
C VAL A 168 -7.91 -32.30 19.86
N GLU A 169 -7.38 -33.05 20.83
CA GLU A 169 -7.81 -32.97 22.23
C GLU A 169 -7.10 -31.82 22.96
N LYS A 170 -7.62 -31.44 24.12
CA LYS A 170 -7.08 -30.34 24.90
C LYS A 170 -5.66 -30.66 25.41
N GLY A 171 -4.71 -29.75 25.15
CA GLY A 171 -3.32 -29.88 25.62
C GLY A 171 -2.39 -30.64 24.67
N GLU A 172 -2.92 -31.22 23.59
CA GLU A 172 -2.14 -31.91 22.57
C GLU A 172 -1.43 -30.93 21.62
N MET A 173 -0.28 -31.37 21.10
CA MET A 173 0.41 -30.74 19.97
C MET A 173 0.10 -31.48 18.66
N LEU A 174 -0.55 -30.78 17.73
CA LEU A 174 -0.70 -31.21 16.34
C LEU A 174 0.42 -30.60 15.48
N ALA A 175 1.24 -31.44 14.85
CA ALA A 175 2.21 -31.01 13.86
C ALA A 175 1.64 -31.14 12.44
N ILE A 176 1.53 -30.02 11.72
CA ILE A 176 1.11 -29.98 10.33
C ILE A 176 2.35 -29.92 9.43
N THR A 177 2.46 -30.88 8.52
CA THR A 177 3.53 -30.95 7.52
C THR A 177 2.95 -31.19 6.13
N GLY A 178 3.73 -30.94 5.07
CA GLY A 178 3.27 -31.11 3.69
C GLY A 178 4.13 -30.36 2.69
N SER A 179 3.83 -30.51 1.40
CA SER A 179 4.50 -29.78 0.33
C SER A 179 4.23 -28.27 0.38
N THR A 180 5.07 -27.48 -0.29
CA THR A 180 4.77 -26.05 -0.48
C THR A 180 3.57 -25.90 -1.41
N GLY A 181 2.64 -25.01 -1.05
CA GLY A 181 1.35 -24.91 -1.73
C GLY A 181 0.34 -26.02 -1.39
N ALA A 182 0.59 -26.89 -0.40
CA ALA A 182 -0.36 -27.93 0.01
C ALA A 182 -1.61 -27.40 0.75
N GLY A 183 -1.70 -26.09 1.04
CA GLY A 183 -2.81 -25.49 1.78
C GLY A 183 -2.64 -25.42 3.31
N LYS A 184 -1.40 -25.51 3.82
CA LYS A 184 -1.08 -25.44 5.27
C LYS A 184 -1.57 -24.14 5.93
N THR A 185 -1.19 -22.99 5.39
CA THR A 185 -1.65 -21.69 5.88
C THR A 185 -3.16 -21.51 5.68
N SER A 186 -3.70 -21.97 4.53
CA SER A 186 -5.15 -21.95 4.27
C SER A 186 -5.94 -22.72 5.32
N LEU A 187 -5.41 -23.86 5.80
CA LEU A 187 -6.02 -24.61 6.89
C LEU A 187 -6.06 -23.80 8.19
N LEU A 188 -5.01 -23.06 8.52
CA LEU A 188 -5.00 -22.17 9.69
C LEU A 188 -5.97 -21.00 9.53
N MET A 189 -6.04 -20.38 8.35
CA MET A 189 -7.00 -19.32 8.04
C MET A 189 -8.44 -19.79 8.20
N MET A 190 -8.71 -21.06 7.87
CA MET A 190 -10.02 -21.68 8.03
C MET A 190 -10.36 -21.96 9.50
N ILE A 191 -9.38 -22.30 10.34
CA ILE A 191 -9.56 -22.40 11.80
C ILE A 191 -9.73 -21.01 12.45
N LEU A 192 -9.11 -19.97 11.88
CA LEU A 192 -9.32 -18.58 12.33
C LEU A 192 -10.68 -18.02 11.91
N GLY A 193 -11.30 -18.59 10.86
CA GLY A 193 -12.52 -18.08 10.24
C GLY A 193 -12.31 -17.05 9.14
N GLU A 194 -11.05 -16.75 8.76
CA GLU A 194 -10.72 -15.83 7.65
C GLU A 194 -11.08 -16.45 6.29
N LEU A 195 -11.00 -17.78 6.18
CA LEU A 195 -11.43 -18.54 5.01
C LEU A 195 -12.71 -19.30 5.35
N GLU A 196 -13.82 -18.98 4.67
CA GLU A 196 -15.08 -19.70 4.84
C GLU A 196 -15.00 -21.09 4.18
N ALA A 197 -15.50 -22.11 4.88
CA ALA A 197 -15.65 -23.44 4.33
C ALA A 197 -16.86 -23.48 3.39
N SER A 198 -16.70 -24.04 2.19
CA SER A 198 -17.81 -24.26 1.25
C SER A 198 -18.65 -25.47 1.65
N GLU A 199 -17.99 -26.54 2.11
CA GLU A 199 -18.64 -27.71 2.70
C GLU A 199 -17.89 -28.14 3.96
N GLY A 200 -18.60 -28.86 4.83
CA GLY A 200 -18.06 -29.44 6.05
C GLY A 200 -18.32 -28.62 7.30
N ILE A 201 -17.91 -29.16 8.44
CA ILE A 201 -18.19 -28.58 9.75
C ILE A 201 -16.88 -28.37 10.51
N ILE A 202 -16.70 -27.15 11.01
CA ILE A 202 -15.57 -26.77 11.86
C ILE A 202 -16.11 -26.43 13.23
N LYS A 203 -15.59 -27.10 14.26
CA LYS A 203 -15.93 -26.86 15.67
C LYS A 203 -14.63 -26.64 16.42
N HIS A 204 -14.47 -25.45 16.97
CA HIS A 204 -13.47 -25.17 17.98
C HIS A 204 -14.04 -24.14 18.94
N SER A 205 -13.35 -23.95 20.04
CA SER A 205 -13.87 -23.21 21.17
C SER A 205 -12.71 -22.74 22.02
N GLY A 206 -12.89 -21.55 22.59
CA GLY A 206 -11.86 -20.88 23.34
C GLY A 206 -11.15 -19.80 22.54
N ARG A 207 -10.27 -19.09 23.25
CA ARG A 207 -9.50 -17.96 22.72
C ARG A 207 -8.38 -18.51 21.83
N ILE A 208 -8.22 -17.96 20.63
CA ILE A 208 -7.16 -18.33 19.70
C ILE A 208 -6.03 -17.31 19.78
N SER A 209 -4.79 -17.79 19.77
CA SER A 209 -3.59 -16.97 19.55
C SER A 209 -2.92 -17.42 18.25
N PHE A 210 -2.50 -16.48 17.43
CA PHE A 210 -1.94 -16.73 16.12
C PHE A 210 -0.56 -16.09 15.96
N CYS A 211 0.41 -16.88 15.52
CA CYS A 211 1.68 -16.39 15.00
C CYS A 211 1.69 -16.59 13.48
N SER A 212 1.64 -15.48 12.74
CA SER A 212 1.66 -15.48 11.29
C SER A 212 3.04 -15.84 10.73
N GLN A 213 3.04 -16.42 9.52
CA GLN A 213 4.28 -16.68 8.76
C GLN A 213 5.03 -15.37 8.45
N PHE A 214 4.30 -14.32 8.05
CA PHE A 214 4.86 -12.98 7.89
C PHE A 214 4.71 -12.20 9.19
N SER A 215 5.84 -11.92 9.85
CA SER A 215 5.86 -11.20 11.11
C SER A 215 5.53 -9.72 10.91
N TRP A 216 4.42 -9.27 11.49
CA TRP A 216 3.99 -7.87 11.48
C TRP A 216 4.32 -7.18 12.80
N ILE A 217 4.95 -6.00 12.72
CA ILE A 217 5.36 -5.18 13.86
C ILE A 217 4.59 -3.87 13.81
N MET A 218 3.94 -3.54 14.93
CA MET A 218 3.20 -2.30 15.12
C MET A 218 4.20 -1.17 15.41
N PRO A 219 3.98 0.06 14.89
CA PRO A 219 4.76 1.21 15.33
C PRO A 219 4.58 1.42 16.85
N GLY A 220 5.68 1.62 17.56
CA GLY A 220 5.73 1.69 19.03
C GLY A 220 6.90 0.92 19.61
N THR A 221 6.93 0.72 20.91
CA THR A 221 8.08 0.07 21.58
C THR A 221 8.12 -1.45 21.37
N ILE A 222 9.28 -2.09 21.58
CA ILE A 222 9.39 -3.57 21.59
C ILE A 222 8.46 -4.15 22.66
N ARG A 223 8.40 -3.51 23.84
CA ARG A 223 7.51 -3.92 24.94
C ARG A 223 6.04 -3.90 24.52
N GLU A 224 5.56 -2.79 23.96
CA GLU A 224 4.19 -2.63 23.48
C GLU A 224 3.81 -3.68 22.43
N ASN A 225 4.75 -4.00 21.54
CA ASN A 225 4.57 -5.04 20.53
C ASN A 225 4.39 -6.44 21.12
N ILE A 226 5.07 -6.77 22.23
CA ILE A 226 4.96 -8.07 22.89
C ILE A 226 3.69 -8.13 23.76
N ILE A 227 3.40 -7.09 24.53
CA ILE A 227 2.21 -7.07 25.41
C ILE A 227 0.91 -6.95 24.61
N PHE A 228 0.91 -6.17 23.53
CA PHE A 228 -0.20 -6.00 22.60
C PHE A 228 -1.57 -5.72 23.29
N GLY A 229 -1.62 -4.62 24.04
CA GLY A 229 -2.85 -4.13 24.67
C GLY A 229 -3.34 -4.89 25.91
N VAL A 230 -2.51 -5.79 26.47
CA VAL A 230 -2.77 -6.40 27.79
C VAL A 230 -1.81 -5.85 28.85
N SER A 231 -2.15 -6.02 30.12
CA SER A 231 -1.36 -5.52 31.25
C SER A 231 0.06 -6.11 31.27
N TYR A 232 1.03 -5.30 31.70
CA TYR A 232 2.42 -5.72 31.87
C TYR A 232 2.57 -6.57 33.15
N ASP A 233 3.03 -7.81 32.97
CA ASP A 233 3.45 -8.70 34.04
C ASP A 233 4.95 -8.96 33.88
N GLU A 234 5.74 -8.45 34.82
CA GLU A 234 7.20 -8.51 34.76
C GLU A 234 7.73 -9.95 34.74
N TYR A 235 7.15 -10.85 35.53
CA TYR A 235 7.61 -12.24 35.59
C TYR A 235 7.29 -12.96 34.29
N ARG A 236 6.04 -12.84 33.82
CA ARG A 236 5.59 -13.44 32.57
C ARG A 236 6.40 -12.89 31.39
N TYR A 237 6.57 -11.58 31.29
CA TYR A 237 7.34 -10.92 30.24
C TYR A 237 8.79 -11.40 30.21
N LYS A 238 9.51 -11.35 31.34
CA LYS A 238 10.90 -11.84 31.42
C LYS A 238 11.03 -13.33 31.10
N SER A 239 10.08 -14.14 31.55
CA SER A 239 10.07 -15.58 31.24
C SER A 239 9.95 -15.87 29.75
N ILE A 240 9.08 -15.12 29.05
CA ILE A 240 8.85 -15.27 27.60
C ILE A 240 10.02 -14.70 26.80
N VAL A 241 10.52 -13.51 27.14
CA VAL A 241 11.70 -12.91 26.49
C VAL A 241 12.91 -13.85 26.58
N LYS A 242 13.08 -14.51 27.73
CA LYS A 242 14.12 -15.53 27.93
C LYS A 242 13.84 -16.80 27.12
N ALA A 243 12.61 -17.32 27.14
CA ALA A 243 12.25 -18.53 26.40
C ALA A 243 12.38 -18.36 24.88
N CYS A 244 12.06 -17.18 24.36
CA CYS A 244 12.18 -16.84 22.95
C CYS A 244 13.61 -16.37 22.55
N GLN A 245 14.58 -16.38 23.47
CA GLN A 245 15.97 -15.98 23.23
C GLN A 245 16.14 -14.53 22.71
N LEU A 246 15.27 -13.59 23.10
CA LEU A 246 15.43 -12.17 22.73
C LEU A 246 16.35 -11.38 23.66
N GLN A 247 16.72 -11.95 24.82
CA GLN A 247 17.48 -11.25 25.85
C GLN A 247 18.79 -10.64 25.34
N GLU A 248 19.50 -11.36 24.47
CA GLU A 248 20.77 -10.89 23.88
C GLU A 248 20.54 -9.76 22.88
N ASP A 249 19.48 -9.84 22.07
CA ASP A 249 19.15 -8.80 21.09
C ASP A 249 18.73 -7.50 21.77
N ILE A 250 17.85 -7.58 22.77
CA ILE A 250 17.37 -6.43 23.55
C ILE A 250 18.55 -5.73 24.24
N SER A 251 19.54 -6.48 24.72
CA SER A 251 20.72 -5.89 25.36
C SER A 251 21.61 -5.07 24.43
N LYS A 252 21.51 -5.24 23.11
CA LYS A 252 22.29 -4.51 22.10
C LYS A 252 21.68 -3.14 21.77
N PHE A 253 20.39 -2.93 22.02
CA PHE A 253 19.75 -1.62 21.81
C PHE A 253 20.10 -0.64 22.93
N ALA A 254 20.29 0.64 22.58
CA ALA A 254 20.63 1.70 23.54
C ALA A 254 19.56 1.86 24.63
N GLU A 255 18.27 1.79 24.24
CA GLU A 255 17.11 1.95 25.12
C GLU A 255 16.48 0.61 25.54
N LYS A 256 17.15 -0.51 25.24
CA LYS A 256 16.71 -1.88 25.57
C LYS A 256 15.29 -2.18 25.06
N ASP A 257 14.35 -2.41 25.99
CA ASP A 257 12.96 -2.80 25.68
C ASP A 257 12.09 -1.62 25.21
N ASN A 258 12.50 -0.38 25.49
CA ASN A 258 11.73 0.83 25.19
C ASN A 258 12.06 1.40 23.81
N THR A 259 12.97 0.79 23.05
CA THR A 259 13.33 1.25 21.72
C THR A 259 12.10 1.34 20.82
N VAL A 260 11.85 2.55 20.30
CA VAL A 260 10.74 2.84 19.41
C VAL A 260 11.01 2.24 18.02
N LEU A 261 10.08 1.39 17.59
CA LEU A 261 10.10 0.75 16.28
C LEU A 261 9.20 1.52 15.32
N GLY A 262 9.72 1.82 14.14
CA GLY A 262 8.95 2.39 13.04
C GLY A 262 8.01 1.38 12.37
N GLU A 263 7.23 1.86 11.41
CA GLU A 263 6.25 1.06 10.66
C GLU A 263 6.89 -0.19 10.03
N GLY A 264 6.35 -1.37 10.35
CA GLY A 264 6.84 -2.65 9.83
C GLY A 264 8.20 -3.12 10.39
N GLY A 265 8.80 -2.40 11.34
CA GLY A 265 10.03 -2.81 12.01
C GLY A 265 11.23 -2.98 11.06
N VAL A 266 11.44 -2.03 10.15
CA VAL A 266 12.55 -2.07 9.16
C VAL A 266 13.93 -2.07 9.83
N THR A 267 14.03 -1.52 11.05
CA THR A 267 15.25 -1.52 11.88
C THR A 267 15.64 -2.91 12.39
N LEU A 268 14.70 -3.86 12.43
CA LEU A 268 14.90 -5.21 12.94
C LEU A 268 15.28 -6.20 11.85
N SER A 269 16.04 -7.24 12.22
CA SER A 269 16.28 -8.38 11.32
C SER A 269 15.05 -9.30 11.21
N GLY A 270 15.00 -10.12 10.15
CA GLY A 270 13.90 -11.08 9.93
C GLY A 270 13.67 -12.02 11.11
N GLY A 271 14.74 -12.64 11.65
CA GLY A 271 14.62 -13.52 12.82
C GLY A 271 14.31 -12.80 14.13
N GLN A 272 14.64 -11.50 14.27
CA GLN A 272 14.17 -10.70 15.41
C GLN A 272 12.66 -10.43 15.31
N ARG A 273 12.17 -10.03 14.12
CA ARG A 273 10.73 -9.85 13.89
C ARG A 273 9.93 -11.13 14.16
N ALA A 274 10.42 -12.28 13.69
CA ALA A 274 9.81 -13.58 13.94
C ALA A 274 9.71 -13.90 15.43
N ARG A 275 10.79 -13.67 16.19
CA ARG A 275 10.80 -13.90 17.64
C ARG A 275 9.91 -12.94 18.41
N ILE A 276 9.82 -11.67 18.02
CA ILE A 276 8.87 -10.71 18.62
C ILE A 276 7.42 -11.15 18.35
N SER A 277 7.12 -11.57 17.11
CA SER A 277 5.79 -12.09 16.74
C SER A 277 5.42 -13.34 17.53
N LEU A 278 6.37 -14.27 17.71
CA LEU A 278 6.19 -15.43 18.55
C LEU A 278 5.98 -15.04 20.01
N ALA A 279 6.80 -14.14 20.56
CA ALA A 279 6.67 -13.65 21.93
C ALA A 279 5.30 -12.99 22.17
N ARG A 280 4.78 -12.23 21.20
CA ARG A 280 3.42 -11.65 21.23
C ARG A 280 2.36 -12.74 21.33
N ALA A 281 2.45 -13.77 20.47
CA ALA A 281 1.50 -14.88 20.47
C ALA A 281 1.52 -15.64 21.80
N VAL A 282 2.70 -15.89 22.38
CA VAL A 282 2.88 -16.61 23.65
C VAL A 282 2.48 -15.76 24.87
N TYR A 283 2.71 -14.45 24.83
CA TYR A 283 2.32 -13.55 25.91
C TYR A 283 0.81 -13.48 26.07
N LYS A 284 0.05 -13.56 24.97
CA LYS A 284 -1.41 -13.70 25.00
C LYS A 284 -1.82 -15.05 25.62
N ASP A 285 -2.63 -15.02 26.67
CA ASP A 285 -3.25 -16.24 27.22
C ASP A 285 -4.42 -16.69 26.32
N ALA A 286 -4.23 -17.83 25.66
CA ALA A 286 -5.17 -18.45 24.75
C ALA A 286 -5.35 -19.94 25.07
N ASP A 287 -6.40 -20.55 24.54
CA ASP A 287 -6.70 -21.98 24.68
C ASP A 287 -6.10 -22.77 23.51
N LEU A 288 -6.12 -22.17 22.31
CA LEU A 288 -5.55 -22.70 21.08
C LEU A 288 -4.46 -21.76 20.54
N TYR A 289 -3.28 -22.31 20.28
CA TYR A 289 -2.17 -21.59 19.65
C TYR A 289 -1.91 -22.11 18.24
N LEU A 290 -2.02 -21.22 17.27
CA LEU A 290 -1.75 -21.48 15.86
C LEU A 290 -0.40 -20.87 15.50
N LEU A 291 0.58 -21.70 15.13
CA LEU A 291 1.93 -21.26 14.82
C LEU A 291 2.27 -21.62 13.37
N ASP A 292 2.23 -20.62 12.49
CA ASP A 292 2.51 -20.82 11.06
C ASP A 292 4.00 -20.64 10.75
N SER A 293 4.75 -21.74 10.81
CA SER A 293 6.21 -21.82 10.62
C SER A 293 7.01 -20.67 11.26
N PRO A 294 6.98 -20.52 12.60
CA PRO A 294 7.70 -19.44 13.30
C PRO A 294 9.23 -19.57 13.23
N PHE A 295 9.74 -20.69 12.69
CA PHE A 295 11.16 -21.04 12.69
C PHE A 295 11.90 -20.76 11.38
N GLY A 296 11.20 -20.35 10.32
CA GLY A 296 11.81 -20.25 8.97
C GLY A 296 13.03 -19.32 8.87
N TYR A 297 13.11 -18.28 9.71
CA TYR A 297 14.22 -17.31 9.72
C TYR A 297 15.25 -17.55 10.84
N LEU A 298 15.12 -18.66 11.59
CA LEU A 298 15.93 -18.92 12.77
C LEU A 298 17.07 -19.90 12.48
N ASP A 299 18.19 -19.70 13.18
CA ASP A 299 19.32 -20.61 13.15
C ASP A 299 18.93 -21.91 13.90
N VAL A 300 19.45 -23.06 13.48
CA VAL A 300 19.09 -24.39 14.03
C VAL A 300 19.21 -24.44 15.55
N LEU A 301 20.30 -23.89 16.10
CA LEU A 301 20.54 -23.84 17.55
C LEU A 301 19.51 -22.98 18.28
N THR A 302 19.15 -21.82 17.73
CA THR A 302 18.11 -20.96 18.32
C THR A 302 16.74 -21.61 18.24
N GLU A 303 16.45 -22.32 17.14
CA GLU A 303 15.21 -23.05 16.96
C GLU A 303 15.04 -24.18 17.98
N GLU A 304 16.06 -25.02 18.17
CA GLU A 304 16.03 -26.11 19.16
C GLU A 304 15.76 -25.55 20.58
N GLN A 305 16.46 -24.48 20.95
CA GLN A 305 16.27 -23.84 22.25
C GLN A 305 14.87 -23.25 22.44
N ILE A 306 14.32 -22.61 21.40
CA ILE A 306 12.96 -22.05 21.46
C ILE A 306 11.92 -23.16 21.48
N PHE A 307 12.08 -24.21 20.68
CA PHE A 307 11.17 -25.34 20.65
C PHE A 307 11.09 -26.02 22.03
N GLU A 308 12.24 -26.32 22.64
CA GLU A 308 12.28 -26.98 23.95
C GLU A 308 11.81 -26.08 25.10
N ASN A 309 12.27 -24.82 25.14
CA ASN A 309 11.96 -23.94 26.27
C ASN A 309 10.60 -23.26 26.16
N CYS A 310 10.16 -22.91 24.96
CA CYS A 310 8.90 -22.21 24.74
C CYS A 310 7.76 -23.20 24.46
N ILE A 311 7.85 -23.98 23.39
CA ILE A 311 6.73 -24.83 22.94
C ILE A 311 6.52 -26.03 23.87
N CYS A 312 7.59 -26.75 24.22
CA CYS A 312 7.48 -27.95 25.05
C CYS A 312 7.32 -27.66 26.54
N LYS A 313 8.03 -26.66 27.11
CA LYS A 313 7.98 -26.37 28.55
C LYS A 313 6.92 -25.34 28.92
N LEU A 314 6.95 -24.16 28.31
CA LEU A 314 6.08 -23.05 28.73
C LEU A 314 4.62 -23.25 28.27
N MET A 315 4.40 -23.87 27.12
CA MET A 315 3.07 -24.06 26.54
C MET A 315 2.48 -25.47 26.75
N ALA A 316 3.13 -26.36 27.53
CA ALA A 316 2.83 -27.79 27.62
C ALA A 316 1.35 -28.16 27.85
N ASN A 317 0.61 -27.37 28.62
CA ASN A 317 -0.79 -27.65 28.99
C ASN A 317 -1.84 -27.04 28.04
N LYS A 318 -1.41 -26.40 26.95
CA LYS A 318 -2.28 -25.69 25.99
C LYS A 318 -2.40 -26.45 24.67
N THR A 319 -3.49 -26.30 23.93
CA THR A 319 -3.60 -26.94 22.62
C THR A 319 -2.77 -26.16 21.60
N ARG A 320 -1.93 -26.85 20.84
CA ARG A 320 -0.97 -26.22 19.92
C ARG A 320 -1.08 -26.85 18.54
N ILE A 321 -1.26 -26.02 17.51
CA ILE A 321 -1.16 -26.44 16.11
C ILE A 321 0.08 -25.75 15.54
N LEU A 322 1.10 -26.54 15.25
CA LEU A 322 2.38 -26.06 14.74
C LEU A 322 2.57 -26.54 13.30
N VAL A 323 2.75 -25.60 12.38
CA VAL A 323 3.21 -25.90 11.03
C VAL A 323 4.72 -26.05 11.07
N THR A 324 5.22 -27.24 10.74
CA THR A 324 6.65 -27.51 10.65
C THR A 324 6.94 -28.68 9.73
N SER A 325 8.09 -28.66 9.09
CA SER A 325 8.62 -29.79 8.34
C SER A 325 9.72 -30.56 9.08
N LYS A 326 10.02 -30.29 10.38
CA LYS A 326 11.12 -30.96 11.11
C LYS A 326 10.64 -32.30 11.65
N MET A 327 11.42 -33.35 11.38
CA MET A 327 11.20 -34.69 11.93
C MET A 327 11.35 -34.70 13.45
N GLU A 328 12.27 -33.93 14.04
CA GLU A 328 12.39 -33.84 15.49
C GLU A 328 11.08 -33.34 16.13
N HIS A 329 10.48 -32.30 15.54
CA HIS A 329 9.22 -31.75 16.00
C HIS A 329 8.07 -32.73 15.77
N LEU A 330 8.06 -33.44 14.63
CA LEU A 330 7.09 -34.51 14.32
C LEU A 330 7.19 -35.68 15.31
N LYS A 331 8.40 -36.08 15.73
CA LYS A 331 8.64 -37.14 16.72
C LYS A 331 8.16 -36.75 18.12
N LYS A 332 8.28 -35.47 18.48
CA LYS A 332 7.84 -34.92 19.78
C LYS A 332 6.35 -34.53 19.80
N ALA A 333 5.67 -34.50 18.64
CA ALA A 333 4.26 -34.16 18.54
C ALA A 333 3.35 -35.34 18.88
N ASP A 334 2.19 -35.04 19.49
CA ASP A 334 1.21 -36.06 19.86
C ASP A 334 0.47 -36.60 18.63
N LYS A 335 0.12 -35.70 17.70
CA LYS A 335 -0.55 -36.02 16.43
C LYS A 335 0.12 -35.32 15.26
N ILE A 336 0.06 -35.95 14.09
CA ILE A 336 0.66 -35.46 12.85
C ILE A 336 -0.42 -35.42 11.77
N LEU A 337 -0.47 -34.33 11.02
CA LEU A 337 -1.28 -34.18 9.81
C LEU A 337 -0.35 -33.88 8.62
N ILE A 338 -0.38 -34.75 7.61
CA ILE A 338 0.40 -34.59 6.38
C ILE A 338 -0.56 -34.16 5.26
N LEU A 339 -0.37 -32.95 4.72
CA LEU A 339 -1.15 -32.41 3.61
C LEU A 339 -0.41 -32.57 2.27
N HIS A 340 -1.15 -32.98 1.23
CA HIS A 340 -0.67 -33.05 -0.14
C HIS A 340 -1.77 -32.61 -1.12
N GLU A 341 -1.46 -31.61 -1.96
CA GLU A 341 -2.39 -31.06 -2.98
C GLU A 341 -3.79 -30.73 -2.43
N GLY A 342 -3.85 -30.16 -1.22
CA GLY A 342 -5.10 -29.78 -0.55
C GLY A 342 -5.84 -30.93 0.14
N SER A 343 -5.35 -32.16 0.05
CA SER A 343 -5.94 -33.35 0.69
C SER A 343 -5.11 -33.85 1.87
N SER A 344 -5.75 -34.54 2.83
CA SER A 344 -5.05 -35.20 3.93
C SER A 344 -4.45 -36.52 3.45
N TYR A 345 -3.12 -36.60 3.34
CA TYR A 345 -2.41 -37.83 3.00
C TYR A 345 -2.35 -38.80 4.19
N PHE A 346 -2.09 -38.26 5.38
CA PHE A 346 -2.02 -39.05 6.61
C PHE A 346 -2.44 -38.20 7.82
N TYR A 347 -3.11 -38.85 8.76
CA TYR A 347 -3.44 -38.29 10.07
C TYR A 347 -3.34 -39.38 11.14
N GLY A 348 -2.60 -39.12 12.24
CA GLY A 348 -2.39 -40.09 13.33
C GLY A 348 -1.13 -39.79 14.14
N THR A 349 -0.67 -40.77 14.91
CA THR A 349 0.60 -40.66 15.67
C THR A 349 1.82 -41.02 14.82
N PHE A 350 3.02 -40.64 15.28
CA PHE A 350 4.26 -41.00 14.58
C PHE A 350 4.49 -42.52 14.50
N SER A 351 4.15 -43.25 15.57
CA SER A 351 4.24 -44.72 15.60
C SER A 351 3.24 -45.38 14.65
N GLU A 352 2.02 -44.84 14.55
CA GLU A 352 1.02 -45.29 13.57
C GLU A 352 1.49 -45.06 12.15
N LEU A 353 2.07 -43.89 11.85
CA LEU A 353 2.66 -43.59 10.53
C LEU A 353 3.73 -44.62 10.15
N GLN A 354 4.58 -45.00 11.12
CA GLN A 354 5.63 -46.00 10.93
C GLN A 354 5.06 -47.40 10.65
N SER A 355 3.93 -47.74 11.28
CA SER A 355 3.25 -49.03 11.08
C SER A 355 2.46 -49.11 9.76
N LEU A 356 1.76 -48.03 9.39
CA LEU A 356 0.87 -47.97 8.23
C LEU A 356 1.64 -47.84 6.91
N ARG A 357 2.75 -47.09 6.94
CA ARG A 357 3.59 -46.83 5.76
C ARG A 357 5.07 -46.94 6.15
N PRO A 358 5.58 -48.17 6.37
CA PRO A 358 6.98 -48.38 6.68
C PRO A 358 7.88 -47.95 5.52
N ASP A 359 7.42 -47.97 4.27
CA ASP A 359 8.21 -47.56 3.10
C ASP A 359 8.38 -46.04 3.02
N PHE A 360 7.32 -45.28 3.33
CA PHE A 360 7.38 -43.83 3.43
C PHE A 360 8.27 -43.41 4.59
N THR A 361 8.04 -43.98 5.78
CA THR A 361 8.83 -43.64 6.98
C THR A 361 10.26 -44.14 6.91
N SER A 362 10.56 -45.32 6.37
CA SER A 362 11.94 -45.78 6.20
C SER A 362 12.70 -44.95 5.17
N LYS A 363 12.04 -44.45 4.13
CA LYS A 363 12.66 -43.52 3.19
C LYS A 363 12.88 -42.15 3.83
N LEU A 364 11.94 -41.67 4.65
CA LEU A 364 12.07 -40.41 5.40
C LEU A 364 13.11 -40.48 6.53
N MET A 365 13.19 -41.62 7.23
CA MET A 365 14.10 -41.91 8.36
C MET A 365 15.48 -42.40 7.90
N GLY A 366 15.58 -43.04 6.73
CA GLY A 366 16.86 -43.41 6.10
C GLY A 366 17.71 -42.19 5.75
N TYR A 367 17.10 -41.00 5.74
CA TYR A 367 17.80 -39.76 5.93
C TYR A 367 18.02 -39.52 7.43
N ASP A 368 18.99 -40.20 8.05
CA ASP A 368 19.37 -39.96 9.47
C ASP A 368 19.73 -38.48 9.77
N THR A 369 19.90 -37.67 8.72
CA THR A 369 20.17 -36.22 8.77
C THR A 369 18.97 -35.37 8.34
N PHE A 370 17.75 -35.91 8.32
CA PHE A 370 16.59 -35.21 7.74
C PHE A 370 16.40 -33.82 8.37
N ASP A 371 16.54 -33.73 9.70
CA ASP A 371 16.37 -32.50 10.49
C ASP A 371 17.42 -31.42 10.24
N GLN A 372 18.60 -31.81 9.76
CA GLN A 372 19.68 -30.88 9.40
C GLN A 372 19.48 -30.24 8.04
N PHE A 373 18.61 -30.82 7.20
CA PHE A 373 18.21 -30.14 6.00
C PHE A 373 17.38 -28.90 6.35
N THR A 374 17.53 -27.84 5.56
CA THR A 374 16.73 -26.63 5.75
C THR A 374 15.24 -26.93 5.63
N GLU A 375 14.39 -26.09 6.22
CA GLU A 375 12.94 -26.29 6.27
C GLU A 375 12.34 -26.62 4.91
N GLU A 376 12.69 -25.86 3.89
CA GLU A 376 12.17 -26.15 2.58
C GLU A 376 12.76 -27.44 2.03
N ARG A 377 14.02 -27.77 2.37
CA ARG A 377 14.60 -29.05 1.96
C ARG A 377 13.90 -30.27 2.48
N ARG A 378 13.46 -30.18 3.71
CA ARG A 378 12.53 -31.13 4.27
C ARG A 378 11.21 -31.11 3.50
N SER A 379 10.64 -29.94 3.25
CA SER A 379 9.37 -29.79 2.51
C SER A 379 9.42 -30.38 1.10
N SER A 380 10.50 -30.23 0.33
CA SER A 380 10.61 -30.82 -1.01
C SER A 380 10.93 -32.29 -1.01
N ILE A 381 11.74 -32.80 -0.07
CA ILE A 381 11.92 -34.24 0.08
C ILE A 381 10.57 -34.85 0.46
N LEU A 382 9.81 -34.20 1.33
CA LEU A 382 8.41 -34.56 1.62
C LEU A 382 7.56 -34.49 0.35
N THR A 383 7.61 -33.42 -0.45
CA THR A 383 6.86 -33.32 -1.70
C THR A 383 7.20 -34.46 -2.67
N GLU A 384 8.48 -34.74 -2.87
CA GLU A 384 8.94 -35.76 -3.82
C GLU A 384 8.58 -37.17 -3.35
N THR A 385 8.76 -37.44 -2.07
CA THR A 385 8.35 -38.72 -1.48
C THR A 385 6.83 -38.88 -1.52
N LEU A 386 6.07 -37.86 -1.12
CA LEU A 386 4.61 -37.86 -1.19
C LEU A 386 4.12 -38.07 -2.63
N ARG A 387 4.69 -37.38 -3.62
CA ARG A 387 4.34 -37.59 -5.03
C ARG A 387 4.64 -39.01 -5.49
N ARG A 388 5.86 -39.51 -5.24
CA ARG A 388 6.26 -40.88 -5.62
C ARG A 388 5.31 -41.92 -5.05
N PHE A 389 4.91 -41.78 -3.79
CA PHE A 389 4.04 -42.76 -3.14
C PHE A 389 2.53 -42.52 -3.34
N SER A 390 2.11 -41.33 -3.78
CA SER A 390 0.72 -41.02 -4.12
C SER A 390 0.30 -41.55 -5.49
N VAL A 391 1.22 -41.58 -6.47
CA VAL A 391 0.95 -42.07 -7.83
C VAL A 391 0.69 -43.59 -7.83
N ASP A 392 1.38 -44.34 -6.96
CA ASP A 392 1.27 -45.81 -6.88
C ASP A 392 -0.08 -46.31 -6.34
N GLU A 393 -0.87 -45.48 -5.64
CA GLU A 393 -2.18 -45.87 -5.11
C GLU A 393 -3.25 -46.12 -6.19
N SER A 394 -3.07 -45.59 -7.40
CA SER A 394 -3.96 -45.87 -8.53
C SER A 394 -3.84 -47.30 -9.08
N SER A 395 -2.84 -48.07 -8.62
CA SER A 395 -2.56 -49.43 -9.10
C SER A 395 -2.92 -50.56 -8.12
N VAL A 396 -3.33 -50.26 -6.88
CA VAL A 396 -3.63 -51.27 -5.86
C VAL A 396 -5.12 -51.32 -5.56
N THR A 397 -5.86 -51.96 -6.45
CA THR A 397 -7.25 -52.39 -6.21
C THR A 397 -7.29 -53.37 -5.03
N TRP A 398 -8.05 -53.01 -3.99
CA TRP A 398 -8.32 -53.84 -2.82
C TRP A 398 -9.03 -55.14 -3.18
N ASN A 399 -8.30 -56.25 -3.23
CA ASN A 399 -8.92 -57.58 -3.21
C ASN A 399 -9.12 -58.03 -1.75
N LYS A 400 -10.35 -57.88 -1.25
CA LYS A 400 -10.82 -58.57 -0.04
C LYS A 400 -10.83 -60.09 -0.31
N THR A 401 -9.88 -60.81 0.26
CA THR A 401 -9.93 -62.27 0.40
C THR A 401 -11.02 -62.64 1.41
N LYS A 402 -12.19 -63.06 0.91
CA LYS A 402 -13.08 -63.97 1.63
C LYS A 402 -12.63 -65.40 1.34
N GLN A 403 -12.27 -66.13 2.38
CA GLN A 403 -12.15 -67.59 2.34
C GLN A 403 -13.53 -68.21 2.08
N SER A 404 -13.67 -69.00 1.01
CA SER A 404 -14.41 -70.27 1.03
C SER A 404 -14.36 -71.02 -0.31
N PHE A 405 -13.98 -72.30 -0.20
CA PHE A 405 -14.46 -73.47 -0.94
C PHE A 405 -13.92 -73.83 -2.34
N LYS A 406 -13.52 -75.12 -2.42
CA LYS A 406 -12.97 -75.91 -3.53
C LYS A 406 -13.87 -75.96 -4.77
N GLN A 407 -13.27 -76.01 -5.97
CA GLN A 407 -13.30 -77.19 -6.87
C GLN A 407 -12.42 -77.01 -8.13
N THR A 408 -12.07 -78.15 -8.69
CA THR A 408 -11.07 -78.52 -9.72
C THR A 408 -11.55 -78.35 -11.18
N GLY A 409 -10.60 -78.22 -12.12
CA GLY A 409 -10.76 -78.46 -13.58
C GLY A 409 -9.91 -77.53 -14.43
N GLU A 410 -8.71 -77.92 -14.88
CA GLU A 410 -8.35 -78.55 -16.18
C GLU A 410 -8.35 -77.64 -17.42
N TYR A 411 -7.13 -77.49 -17.97
CA TYR A 411 -6.70 -77.42 -19.39
C TYR A 411 -7.14 -76.29 -20.35
N GLY A 412 -6.15 -75.70 -21.05
CA GLY A 412 -6.40 -74.90 -22.26
C GLY A 412 -5.25 -74.03 -22.78
N GLU A 413 -4.23 -74.67 -23.33
CA GLU A 413 -3.03 -74.08 -23.94
C GLU A 413 -3.30 -73.60 -25.40
N LYS A 414 -2.77 -72.43 -25.84
CA LYS A 414 -2.03 -72.18 -27.12
C LYS A 414 -2.24 -70.84 -27.87
N ARG A 415 -1.08 -70.20 -28.11
CA ARG A 415 -0.53 -69.67 -29.39
C ARG A 415 -1.03 -68.36 -30.04
N LYS A 416 -0.13 -67.36 -29.95
CA LYS A 416 0.61 -66.61 -31.01
C LYS A 416 -0.12 -66.17 -32.31
N SER A 417 -0.05 -64.86 -32.59
CA SER A 417 0.54 -64.22 -33.81
C SER A 417 0.22 -62.71 -33.78
N SER A 418 1.16 -61.79 -33.59
CA SER A 418 2.15 -61.21 -34.53
C SER A 418 1.57 -60.34 -35.66
N ILE A 419 2.28 -59.22 -35.89
CA ILE A 419 2.35 -58.33 -37.07
C ILE A 419 1.57 -57.02 -36.88
N LEU A 420 2.19 -55.90 -36.48
CA LEU A 420 3.14 -54.98 -37.15
C LEU A 420 2.43 -53.85 -37.94
N ASN A 421 2.73 -52.63 -37.49
CA ASN A 421 2.84 -51.34 -38.19
C ASN A 421 1.60 -50.61 -38.76
N SER A 422 1.33 -49.49 -38.09
CA SER A 422 1.33 -48.12 -38.64
C SER A 422 1.22 -47.96 -40.16
N PHE A 423 0.20 -47.23 -40.62
CA PHE A 423 0.40 -46.08 -41.52
C PHE A 423 -0.80 -45.13 -41.44
N SER A 424 -0.46 -43.89 -41.76
CA SER A 424 -1.20 -42.64 -41.69
C SER A 424 -2.34 -42.47 -42.70
N ASN A 425 -3.03 -41.35 -42.51
CA ASN A 425 -3.71 -40.49 -43.49
C ASN A 425 -5.24 -40.56 -43.66
N MET A 426 -5.81 -39.37 -43.48
CA MET A 426 -6.83 -38.73 -44.30
C MET A 426 -8.16 -39.44 -44.51
N LYS A 427 -9.24 -38.76 -44.09
CA LYS A 427 -10.35 -38.44 -45.00
C LYS A 427 -11.02 -37.13 -44.58
N LYS A 428 -10.90 -36.14 -45.47
CA LYS A 428 -11.80 -34.98 -45.59
C LYS A 428 -13.17 -35.45 -46.06
N PHE A 429 -14.23 -34.78 -45.63
CA PHE A 429 -15.26 -34.27 -46.54
C PHE A 429 -15.69 -32.87 -46.08
N SER A 430 -15.83 -31.99 -47.08
CA SER A 430 -16.05 -30.55 -47.06
C SER A 430 -17.40 -30.20 -47.69
N ILE A 431 -17.78 -28.90 -47.66
CA ILE A 431 -18.76 -28.12 -48.50
C ILE A 431 -19.89 -27.54 -47.63
N VAL A 432 -20.25 -26.24 -47.61
CA VAL A 432 -19.82 -25.00 -48.30
C VAL A 432 -20.29 -23.77 -47.48
N PRO A 433 -19.66 -22.59 -47.64
CA PRO A 433 -19.88 -21.38 -46.84
C PRO A 433 -20.84 -20.36 -47.49
N LYS A 434 -21.37 -19.43 -46.68
CA LYS A 434 -21.82 -18.09 -47.14
C LYS A 434 -21.49 -17.02 -46.10
N THR A 435 -20.63 -16.08 -46.49
CA THR A 435 -20.51 -14.68 -45.99
C THR A 435 -21.56 -13.80 -46.72
N PRO A 436 -21.92 -12.58 -46.25
CA PRO A 436 -21.14 -11.32 -46.44
C PRO A 436 -21.10 -10.41 -45.17
N LEU A 437 -20.01 -9.66 -44.86
CA LEU A 437 -19.60 -8.27 -45.24
C LEU A 437 -20.34 -7.08 -44.55
N VAL A 438 -19.58 -6.37 -43.68
CA VAL A 438 -19.28 -4.90 -43.54
C VAL A 438 -20.32 -3.90 -44.12
N THR A 439 -20.78 -2.80 -43.47
CA THR A 439 -20.07 -1.54 -43.07
C THR A 439 -21.03 -0.57 -42.32
N GLU A 440 -20.49 0.17 -41.34
CA GLU A 440 -20.71 1.55 -40.81
C GLU A 440 -22.07 2.32 -40.73
N GLU A 441 -22.06 3.25 -39.74
CA GLU A 441 -22.83 4.50 -39.51
C GLU A 441 -24.12 4.53 -38.63
N ASP A 442 -23.94 5.13 -37.44
CA ASP A 442 -24.63 6.31 -36.84
C ASP A 442 -26.13 6.35 -36.42
N PHE A 443 -26.30 6.96 -35.22
CA PHE A 443 -27.43 7.71 -34.61
C PHE A 443 -28.89 7.26 -34.79
N ASP A 444 -29.60 7.02 -33.65
CA ASP A 444 -30.64 7.91 -33.10
C ASP A 444 -31.52 7.24 -32.01
N GLU A 445 -31.95 8.04 -31.02
CA GLU A 445 -33.03 7.74 -30.07
C GLU A 445 -34.37 7.41 -30.79
N PRO A 446 -35.38 6.85 -30.11
CA PRO A 446 -36.45 7.77 -29.69
C PRO A 446 -37.15 7.46 -28.36
N GLN A 447 -37.62 8.54 -27.74
CA GLN A 447 -38.68 8.59 -26.74
C GLN A 447 -40.10 8.53 -27.36
N GLU A 448 -41.04 8.08 -26.52
CA GLU A 448 -42.42 8.60 -26.32
C GLU A 448 -43.67 8.11 -27.13
N ARG A 449 -44.66 7.67 -26.32
CA ARG A 449 -46.14 7.95 -26.33
C ARG A 449 -47.10 7.20 -27.27
N ARG A 450 -48.12 6.54 -26.67
CA ARG A 450 -49.56 6.94 -26.49
C ARG A 450 -50.41 5.66 -26.22
N LEU A 451 -51.23 5.51 -25.16
CA LEU A 451 -52.44 6.20 -24.65
C LEU A 451 -53.77 5.49 -25.02
N SER A 452 -54.55 5.11 -24.00
CA SER A 452 -56.05 5.08 -23.87
C SER A 452 -56.50 3.89 -23.00
N LEU A 453 -57.57 3.90 -22.19
CA LEU A 453 -58.63 4.84 -21.82
C LEU A 453 -59.31 4.30 -20.52
N ALA A 454 -59.73 5.18 -19.60
CA ALA A 454 -60.66 4.90 -18.48
C ALA A 454 -62.14 4.94 -18.98
N PRO A 455 -63.18 4.55 -18.20
CA PRO A 455 -63.72 5.35 -17.06
C PRO A 455 -64.30 4.44 -15.91
N ASP A 456 -64.84 4.84 -14.73
CA ASP A 456 -65.67 5.95 -14.22
C ASP A 456 -65.54 6.02 -12.67
N SER A 457 -65.30 7.19 -12.05
CA SER A 457 -66.20 8.04 -11.19
C SER A 457 -66.74 7.37 -9.90
N GLU A 458 -66.67 7.96 -8.68
CA GLU A 458 -67.27 9.23 -8.23
C GLU A 458 -66.53 9.91 -7.03
N GLN A 459 -66.46 11.26 -7.10
CA GLN A 459 -66.68 12.32 -6.05
C GLN A 459 -66.07 12.14 -4.63
N GLY A 460 -65.42 13.10 -3.97
CA GLY A 460 -65.36 14.57 -4.06
C GLY A 460 -65.38 15.15 -2.62
N GLU A 461 -64.54 16.16 -2.36
CA GLU A 461 -64.52 17.08 -1.18
C GLU A 461 -64.06 16.51 0.19
N ALA A 462 -63.62 17.26 1.20
CA ALA A 462 -62.77 18.44 1.38
C ALA A 462 -62.59 18.58 2.92
N VAL A 463 -61.50 19.23 3.39
CA VAL A 463 -61.39 19.90 4.72
C VAL A 463 -61.16 19.04 5.99
N LEU A 464 -60.04 19.35 6.68
CA LEU A 464 -59.65 19.03 8.08
C LEU A 464 -60.77 19.35 9.11
N PRO A 465 -60.92 18.66 10.27
CA PRO A 465 -60.09 19.01 11.46
C PRO A 465 -59.92 17.95 12.60
N ARG A 466 -58.87 18.18 13.40
CA ARG A 466 -58.71 18.10 14.88
C ARG A 466 -59.42 17.02 15.75
N SER A 467 -58.55 16.39 16.56
CA SER A 467 -58.59 16.18 18.03
C SER A 467 -59.52 15.15 18.70
N ASN A 468 -58.84 14.22 19.40
CA ASN A 468 -59.05 13.66 20.75
C ASN A 468 -60.36 12.91 21.11
N LEU A 469 -60.23 11.61 21.43
CA LEU A 469 -60.73 11.00 22.69
C LEU A 469 -60.25 9.52 22.87
N ILE A 470 -59.42 9.33 23.91
CA ILE A 470 -59.03 8.17 24.78
C ILE A 470 -60.18 7.11 24.93
N PRO A 471 -60.01 5.80 25.34
CA PRO A 471 -58.86 5.17 26.02
C PRO A 471 -58.63 3.64 25.71
N PRO A 472 -58.02 2.77 26.58
CA PRO A 472 -56.88 1.92 26.21
C PRO A 472 -57.21 0.42 26.11
N GLY A 473 -56.39 -0.34 25.38
CA GLY A 473 -56.45 -1.82 25.31
C GLY A 473 -55.09 -2.46 25.64
N PRO A 474 -55.06 -3.69 26.20
CA PRO A 474 -53.91 -4.20 26.95
C PRO A 474 -52.82 -4.83 26.08
N THR A 475 -51.59 -4.42 26.40
CA THR A 475 -50.31 -5.16 26.47
C THR A 475 -50.22 -6.58 25.85
N PHE A 476 -49.40 -6.74 24.81
CA PHE A 476 -48.45 -7.84 24.66
C PHE A 476 -47.14 -7.33 23.99
N PRO A 477 -45.95 -7.80 24.41
CA PRO A 477 -44.69 -7.10 24.16
C PRO A 477 -44.00 -7.59 22.88
N GLY A 478 -43.86 -6.71 21.90
CA GLY A 478 -43.04 -6.92 20.71
C GLY A 478 -42.02 -5.81 20.58
N ARG A 479 -40.78 -6.03 21.04
CA ARG A 479 -39.64 -5.13 20.85
C ARG A 479 -39.38 -4.94 19.35
N ARG A 480 -39.73 -3.76 18.83
CA ARG A 480 -39.27 -3.27 17.52
C ARG A 480 -38.39 -2.04 17.73
N ARG A 481 -37.21 -2.13 17.10
CA ARG A 481 -36.05 -1.23 17.05
C ARG A 481 -36.41 0.26 17.12
N GLN A 482 -35.86 0.96 18.11
CA GLN A 482 -35.83 2.42 18.16
C GLN A 482 -34.73 2.93 17.24
N SER A 483 -35.08 3.90 16.41
CA SER A 483 -34.21 4.57 15.45
C SER A 483 -33.25 5.53 16.17
N VAL A 484 -32.05 5.64 15.61
CA VAL A 484 -30.92 6.47 16.04
C VAL A 484 -31.23 7.99 16.09
N LEU A 485 -32.41 8.40 15.62
CA LEU A 485 -32.82 9.80 15.50
C LEU A 485 -33.24 10.44 16.84
N ASP A 486 -33.72 9.64 17.81
CA ASP A 486 -34.14 10.14 19.14
C ASP A 486 -32.94 10.41 20.07
N LEU A 487 -31.76 9.85 19.77
CA LEU A 487 -30.54 10.12 20.52
C LEU A 487 -29.93 11.48 20.13
N MET A 488 -30.17 11.96 18.91
CA MET A 488 -29.52 13.15 18.35
C MET A 488 -30.27 14.46 18.61
N THR A 489 -31.50 14.44 19.13
CA THR A 489 -32.36 15.63 19.23
C THR A 489 -32.65 16.12 20.64
N TYR A 490 -31.92 15.65 21.66
CA TYR A 490 -32.10 16.16 23.01
C TYR A 490 -31.53 17.58 23.18
N THR A 491 -32.39 18.58 23.00
CA THR A 491 -32.11 19.98 23.33
C THR A 491 -32.61 20.27 24.75
N PRO A 492 -31.75 20.62 25.72
CA PRO A 492 -32.20 21.01 27.05
C PRO A 492 -32.67 22.47 27.01
N THR A 493 -33.97 22.69 27.15
CA THR A 493 -34.55 24.01 27.36
C THR A 493 -34.10 24.58 28.72
N GLN A 494 -33.24 25.60 28.71
CA GLN A 494 -32.94 26.42 29.89
C GLN A 494 -33.92 27.60 29.99
N GLY A 495 -34.69 27.61 31.08
CA GLY A 495 -35.28 28.82 31.63
C GLY A 495 -34.22 29.57 32.45
N PHE A 496 -34.08 30.87 32.19
CA PHE A 496 -33.26 31.79 32.97
C PHE A 496 -33.83 31.98 34.39
N SER A 497 -32.99 31.85 35.41
CA SER A 497 -33.03 32.73 36.60
C SER A 497 -31.68 32.78 37.32
N ASN A 498 -31.36 33.98 37.81
CA ASN A 498 -30.11 34.44 38.39
C ASN A 498 -29.75 33.77 39.73
N ILE A 499 -28.44 33.68 40.06
CA ILE A 499 -27.78 34.27 41.27
C ILE A 499 -26.28 33.89 41.35
N GLN A 500 -25.54 34.79 42.01
CA GLN A 500 -24.11 35.04 42.09
C GLN A 500 -23.17 33.94 42.66
N ARG A 501 -21.90 34.08 42.23
CA ARG A 501 -20.60 33.91 42.94
C ARG A 501 -20.54 32.93 44.13
N THR A 502 -19.64 31.93 44.04
CA THR A 502 -18.50 31.77 44.97
C THR A 502 -17.50 30.70 44.49
N ARG A 503 -16.25 30.87 44.90
CA ARG A 503 -15.07 30.02 44.67
C ARG A 503 -15.14 28.67 45.43
N THR A 504 -14.43 27.70 44.85
CA THR A 504 -13.69 26.56 45.46
C THR A 504 -14.43 25.36 46.09
N SER A 505 -13.83 24.19 45.80
CA SER A 505 -13.82 22.91 46.52
C SER A 505 -14.61 21.73 45.94
N ILE A 506 -13.81 20.75 45.51
CA ILE A 506 -14.00 19.30 45.41
C ILE A 506 -15.28 18.78 46.10
N ARG A 507 -16.15 18.11 45.34
CA ARG A 507 -16.77 16.84 45.76
C ARG A 507 -17.38 16.07 44.57
N LYS A 508 -16.97 14.80 44.48
CA LYS A 508 -17.60 13.72 43.73
C LYS A 508 -19.10 13.64 44.06
N ILE A 509 -19.95 13.33 43.07
CA ILE A 509 -21.12 12.46 43.20
C ILE A 509 -21.41 11.88 41.80
N SER A 510 -21.23 10.57 41.69
CA SER A 510 -21.90 9.72 40.72
C SER A 510 -23.27 9.34 41.28
N LEU A 511 -24.30 9.29 40.43
CA LEU A 511 -25.50 8.49 40.71
C LEU A 511 -26.17 8.12 39.37
N ALA A 512 -25.89 6.91 38.89
CA ALA A 512 -26.69 6.24 37.87
C ALA A 512 -27.34 4.99 38.50
N PRO A 513 -28.62 4.70 38.21
CA PRO A 513 -29.42 3.72 38.94
C PRO A 513 -29.11 2.28 38.49
N GLN A 514 -29.20 1.35 39.44
CA GLN A 514 -29.05 -0.08 39.20
C GLN A 514 -30.31 -0.69 38.58
N ILE A 515 -30.15 -1.45 37.49
CA ILE A 515 -31.09 -2.48 37.04
C ILE A 515 -30.28 -3.72 36.60
N SER A 516 -30.71 -4.87 37.15
CA SER A 516 -30.26 -6.27 37.08
C SER A 516 -29.33 -6.76 35.95
N LEU A 517 -28.31 -7.51 36.40
CA LEU A 517 -27.14 -8.11 35.74
C LEU A 517 -27.40 -9.34 34.85
N ASN A 518 -26.55 -9.51 33.83
CA ASN A 518 -26.19 -10.78 33.19
C ASN A 518 -24.65 -10.98 33.23
N GLU A 519 -24.19 -12.23 33.35
CA GLU A 519 -22.82 -12.64 33.73
C GLU A 519 -21.69 -12.26 32.74
N VAL A 520 -22.01 -11.71 31.57
CA VAL A 520 -21.01 -11.24 30.57
C VAL A 520 -20.26 -9.99 31.05
N ASP A 521 -20.83 -9.23 31.99
CA ASP A 521 -20.21 -8.01 32.54
C ASP A 521 -19.11 -8.25 33.59
N ILE A 522 -18.85 -9.51 33.96
CA ILE A 522 -17.75 -9.83 34.90
C ILE A 522 -16.37 -9.69 34.21
N TYR A 523 -16.31 -9.86 32.89
CA TYR A 523 -15.09 -9.65 32.11
C TYR A 523 -14.84 -8.18 31.80
N SER A 524 -15.89 -7.38 31.55
CA SER A 524 -15.76 -5.93 31.36
C SER A 524 -15.42 -5.20 32.66
N ARG A 525 -15.88 -5.70 33.82
CA ARG A 525 -15.51 -5.15 35.14
C ARG A 525 -14.08 -5.46 35.57
N ARG A 526 -13.53 -6.65 35.28
CA ARG A 526 -12.11 -6.93 35.62
C ARG A 526 -11.11 -6.11 34.81
N LEU A 527 -11.48 -5.65 33.62
CA LEU A 527 -10.69 -4.67 32.83
C LEU A 527 -10.80 -3.22 33.36
N SER A 528 -11.86 -2.88 34.11
CA SER A 528 -12.09 -1.53 34.61
C SER A 528 -11.79 -1.33 36.10
N GLU A 529 -11.67 -2.40 36.90
CA GLU A 529 -11.27 -2.29 38.31
C GLU A 529 -9.75 -2.35 38.53
N ASP A 530 -8.98 -3.08 37.71
CA ASP A 530 -7.51 -3.10 37.80
C ASP A 530 -6.82 -1.98 37.00
N SER A 531 -7.56 -1.17 36.25
CA SER A 531 -7.03 0.04 35.58
C SER A 531 -7.09 1.31 36.45
N ALA A 532 -7.56 1.20 37.70
CA ALA A 532 -7.64 2.32 38.64
C ALA A 532 -6.43 2.43 39.60
N LEU A 533 -5.42 1.56 39.48
CA LEU A 533 -4.19 1.64 40.26
C LEU A 533 -2.96 1.82 39.35
N ASN A 534 -2.35 2.99 39.51
CA ASN A 534 -1.08 3.48 38.94
C ASN A 534 -1.09 3.93 37.47
N ILE A 535 -2.03 4.82 37.11
CA ILE A 535 -1.70 5.92 36.18
C ILE A 535 -0.92 6.99 36.99
N THR A 536 0.28 6.60 37.42
CA THR A 536 1.32 7.49 37.96
C THR A 536 2.65 7.27 37.25
N GLU A 537 2.70 6.42 36.22
CA GLU A 537 3.71 6.59 35.19
C GLU A 537 3.25 7.79 34.35
N GLU A 538 3.93 8.91 34.58
CA GLU A 538 3.93 10.05 33.67
C GLU A 538 4.13 9.49 32.26
N VAL A 539 3.06 9.44 31.46
CA VAL A 539 3.20 9.23 30.02
C VAL A 539 4.01 10.41 29.55
N ASN A 540 5.31 10.19 29.33
CA ASN A 540 6.22 11.21 28.86
C ASN A 540 5.61 11.82 27.61
N GLU A 541 5.30 13.11 27.66
CA GLU A 541 4.86 13.83 26.45
C GLU A 541 5.90 13.71 25.33
N GLU A 542 7.16 13.42 25.67
CA GLU A 542 8.25 13.14 24.73
C GLU A 542 8.03 11.85 23.94
N ASP A 543 7.56 10.76 24.56
CA ASP A 543 7.32 9.46 23.89
C ASP A 543 6.09 9.53 22.95
N LEU A 544 5.05 10.25 23.38
CA LEU A 544 3.91 10.56 22.50
C LEU A 544 4.31 11.52 21.38
N LYS A 545 5.23 12.46 21.62
CA LYS A 545 5.74 13.35 20.59
C LYS A 545 6.52 12.56 19.54
N GLU A 546 7.34 11.59 19.91
CA GLU A 546 8.08 10.77 18.95
C GLU A 546 7.16 9.84 18.14
N CYS A 547 6.12 9.29 18.78
CA CYS A 547 5.15 8.41 18.12
C CYS A 547 4.27 9.14 17.08
N PHE A 548 3.99 10.43 17.25
CA PHE A 548 3.07 11.19 16.38
C PHE A 548 3.74 12.28 15.54
N PHE A 549 4.89 12.81 15.92
CA PHE A 549 5.53 13.94 15.22
C PHE A 549 6.75 13.47 14.41
N ASP A 550 6.80 13.85 13.13
CA ASP A 550 8.00 13.73 12.31
C ASP A 550 9.00 14.82 12.75
N ASP A 551 9.95 14.50 13.63
CA ASP A 551 10.92 15.46 14.21
C ASP A 551 11.75 16.24 13.17
N ILE A 552 11.83 15.75 11.93
CA ILE A 552 12.61 16.39 10.86
C ILE A 552 11.88 17.60 10.27
N VAL A 553 10.56 17.68 10.38
CA VAL A 553 9.78 18.67 9.64
C VAL A 553 9.26 19.77 10.57
N LYS A 554 10.16 20.54 11.21
CA LYS A 554 9.79 21.84 11.78
C LYS A 554 9.22 22.73 10.66
N ILE A 555 7.90 22.73 10.49
CA ILE A 555 7.21 23.62 9.55
C ILE A 555 7.29 25.02 10.16
N PRO A 556 7.83 26.02 9.44
CA PRO A 556 7.79 27.38 9.95
C PRO A 556 6.31 27.73 10.19
N PRO A 557 5.97 28.32 11.35
CA PRO A 557 4.58 28.52 11.79
C PRO A 557 3.78 29.48 10.88
N VAL A 558 4.44 30.14 9.92
CA VAL A 558 3.90 31.19 9.06
C VAL A 558 4.28 30.93 7.60
N THR A 559 3.33 31.09 6.68
CA THR A 559 3.59 31.10 5.24
C THR A 559 4.48 32.29 4.90
N THR A 560 5.69 32.01 4.41
CA THR A 560 6.63 33.06 4.03
C THR A 560 6.32 33.58 2.63
N TRP A 561 6.62 34.86 2.36
CA TRP A 561 6.56 35.42 1.01
C TRP A 561 7.37 34.56 0.01
N ASN A 562 8.46 33.94 0.46
CA ASN A 562 9.27 33.03 -0.34
C ASN A 562 8.44 31.91 -1.00
N THR A 563 7.43 31.35 -0.31
CA THR A 563 6.57 30.30 -0.88
C THR A 563 5.80 30.80 -2.10
N TYR A 564 5.21 32.00 -2.02
CA TYR A 564 4.50 32.62 -3.15
C TYR A 564 5.44 32.92 -4.31
N LEU A 565 6.62 33.49 -4.03
CA LEU A 565 7.62 33.76 -5.08
C LEU A 565 8.06 32.48 -5.78
N ARG A 566 8.39 31.42 -5.03
CA ARG A 566 8.80 30.13 -5.62
C ARG A 566 7.67 29.49 -6.43
N TYR A 567 6.42 29.61 -6.00
CA TYR A 567 5.27 29.11 -6.76
C TYR A 567 5.08 29.86 -8.09
N PHE A 568 5.04 31.19 -8.07
CA PHE A 568 4.83 31.99 -9.28
C PHE A 568 6.02 31.98 -10.25
N THR A 569 7.25 31.78 -9.75
CA THR A 569 8.47 31.66 -10.57
C THR A 569 8.69 30.25 -11.13
N LEU A 570 7.90 29.26 -10.70
CA LEU A 570 8.08 27.86 -11.09
C LEU A 570 7.92 27.62 -12.60
N HIS A 571 7.05 28.38 -13.25
CA HIS A 571 6.82 28.32 -14.70
C HIS A 571 6.74 29.72 -15.29
N LYS A 572 7.66 30.06 -16.21
CA LYS A 572 7.78 31.40 -16.81
C LYS A 572 6.48 31.91 -17.44
N SER A 573 5.67 31.02 -18.05
CA SER A 573 4.41 31.43 -18.66
C SER A 573 3.38 31.95 -17.66
N LEU A 574 3.41 31.49 -16.40
CA LEU A 574 2.49 31.98 -15.37
C LEU A 574 2.77 33.46 -15.08
N LEU A 575 4.05 33.81 -14.93
CA LEU A 575 4.50 35.19 -14.73
C LEU A 575 4.14 36.09 -15.94
N ILE A 576 4.35 35.60 -17.17
CA ILE A 576 4.00 36.33 -18.40
C ILE A 576 2.48 36.59 -18.45
N VAL A 577 1.66 35.60 -18.13
CA VAL A 577 0.19 35.74 -18.10
C VAL A 577 -0.26 36.72 -17.02
N LEU A 578 0.35 36.70 -15.83
CA LEU A 578 0.05 37.67 -14.76
C LEU A 578 0.38 39.10 -15.18
N ILE A 579 1.54 39.33 -15.80
CA ILE A 579 1.93 40.65 -16.34
C ILE A 579 0.93 41.10 -17.41
N TRP A 580 0.54 40.20 -18.32
CA TRP A 580 -0.49 40.47 -19.33
C TRP A 580 -1.83 40.87 -18.70
N CYS A 581 -2.26 40.17 -17.65
CA CYS A 581 -3.50 40.50 -16.94
C CYS A 581 -3.45 41.91 -16.30
N VAL A 582 -2.33 42.26 -15.65
CA VAL A 582 -2.13 43.59 -15.05
C VAL A 582 -2.09 44.67 -16.13
N PHE A 583 -1.40 44.44 -17.26
CA PHE A 583 -1.34 45.40 -18.36
C PHE A 583 -2.72 45.71 -18.93
N VAL A 584 -3.52 44.69 -19.25
CA VAL A 584 -4.89 44.89 -19.77
C VAL A 584 -5.77 45.58 -18.72
N PHE A 585 -5.64 45.24 -17.43
CA PHE A 585 -6.35 45.91 -16.34
C PHE A 585 -6.04 47.42 -16.28
N LEU A 586 -4.76 47.81 -16.39
CA LEU A 586 -4.37 49.23 -16.41
C LEU A 586 -4.94 49.97 -17.63
N VAL A 587 -4.99 49.32 -18.78
CA VAL A 587 -5.62 49.87 -20.00
C VAL A 587 -7.12 50.08 -19.80
N GLU A 588 -7.84 49.11 -19.23
CA GLU A 588 -9.27 49.21 -18.94
C GLU A 588 -9.60 50.35 -17.98
N VAL A 589 -8.83 50.46 -16.88
CA VAL A 589 -8.99 51.54 -15.90
C VAL A 589 -8.72 52.90 -16.54
N SER A 590 -7.65 53.03 -17.33
CA SER A 590 -7.27 54.28 -18.01
C SER A 590 -8.30 54.72 -19.07
N MET A 591 -8.79 53.77 -19.88
CA MET A 591 -9.84 54.05 -20.87
C MET A 591 -11.13 54.56 -20.20
N PHE A 592 -11.49 53.98 -19.05
CA PHE A 592 -12.69 54.37 -18.33
C PHE A 592 -12.56 55.75 -17.66
N THR A 593 -11.44 56.03 -16.97
CA THR A 593 -11.20 57.34 -16.36
C THR A 593 -11.18 58.45 -17.41
N CYS A 594 -10.54 58.20 -18.56
CA CYS A 594 -10.49 59.16 -19.67
C CYS A 594 -11.89 59.46 -20.21
N LYS A 595 -12.73 58.44 -20.43
CA LYS A 595 -14.12 58.61 -20.91
C LYS A 595 -15.00 59.37 -19.93
N LEU A 596 -14.81 59.17 -18.62
CA LEU A 596 -15.59 59.85 -17.59
C LEU A 596 -15.13 61.30 -17.39
N LEU A 597 -13.85 61.59 -17.58
CA LEU A 597 -13.28 62.94 -17.54
C LEU A 597 -13.63 63.77 -18.79
N LEU A 598 -13.70 63.14 -19.97
CA LEU A 598 -14.05 63.80 -21.24
C LEU A 598 -15.53 64.13 -21.42
N ASN A 599 -16.39 63.84 -20.43
CA ASN A 599 -17.84 64.07 -20.51
C ASN A 599 -18.22 65.32 -19.67
N PRO A 600 -18.02 66.55 -20.18
CA PRO A 600 -18.32 67.76 -19.44
C PRO A 600 -19.84 67.93 -19.30
N THR A 601 -20.34 67.93 -18.07
CA THR A 601 -21.69 68.39 -17.77
C THR A 601 -21.63 69.76 -17.07
N HIS A 602 -22.11 70.78 -17.81
CA HIS A 602 -22.41 72.18 -17.43
C HIS A 602 -21.22 73.13 -17.12
N ASP A 603 -21.20 74.43 -17.49
CA ASP A 603 -22.26 75.32 -17.99
C ASP A 603 -21.71 76.63 -18.59
N GLY A 604 -22.50 77.28 -19.45
CA GLY A 604 -22.43 78.74 -19.66
C GLY A 604 -22.52 79.26 -21.11
N LYS A 605 -23.74 79.67 -21.51
CA LYS A 605 -24.12 80.49 -22.69
C LYS A 605 -24.51 79.74 -23.98
N ASN A 606 -25.78 79.38 -24.10
CA ASN A 606 -26.73 79.98 -25.05
C ASN A 606 -28.02 79.15 -25.06
N ALA A 607 -28.94 79.52 -24.18
CA ALA A 607 -30.35 79.19 -24.35
C ALA A 607 -30.85 79.95 -25.58
N THR A 608 -30.91 79.27 -26.74
CA THR A 608 -31.89 79.41 -27.83
C THR A 608 -31.37 78.69 -29.07
N LEU A 609 -31.46 77.35 -29.09
CA LEU A 609 -31.84 76.57 -30.27
C LEU A 609 -32.05 75.13 -29.79
N ALA A 610 -33.28 74.83 -29.37
CA ALA A 610 -33.69 73.47 -29.11
C ALA A 610 -33.79 72.74 -30.47
N THR A 611 -32.71 72.11 -30.89
CA THR A 611 -32.77 70.99 -31.84
C THR A 611 -32.93 69.70 -31.03
N ASN A 612 -34.00 68.97 -31.36
CA ASN A 612 -34.43 67.71 -30.75
C ASN A 612 -33.29 66.68 -30.66
N ASN A 613 -32.56 66.68 -29.55
CA ASN A 613 -31.89 65.47 -29.09
C ASN A 613 -32.79 64.84 -28.02
N THR A 614 -33.55 63.83 -28.43
CA THR A 614 -34.27 62.88 -27.57
C THR A 614 -33.25 62.10 -26.73
N TYR A 615 -32.61 62.76 -25.76
CA TYR A 615 -31.89 62.03 -24.73
C TYR A 615 -32.94 61.27 -23.91
N LEU A 616 -32.96 59.96 -24.09
CA LEU A 616 -33.77 58.97 -23.36
C LEU A 616 -33.54 58.98 -21.83
N VAL A 617 -32.54 59.73 -21.35
CA VAL A 617 -32.10 59.80 -19.96
C VAL A 617 -32.04 61.25 -19.50
N ILE A 618 -32.78 61.57 -18.43
CA ILE A 618 -32.89 62.93 -17.86
C ILE A 618 -31.81 63.11 -16.78
N ILE A 619 -30.88 64.04 -16.98
CA ILE A 619 -29.79 64.36 -16.04
C ILE A 619 -30.12 65.67 -15.31
N THR A 620 -30.32 65.64 -14.00
CA THR A 620 -30.46 66.84 -13.15
C THR A 620 -29.14 67.17 -12.44
N HIS A 621 -28.92 68.44 -12.03
CA HIS A 621 -27.72 68.85 -11.28
C HIS A 621 -27.51 68.09 -9.96
N THR A 622 -28.59 67.63 -9.32
CA THR A 622 -28.55 66.76 -8.13
C THR A 622 -28.25 65.29 -8.45
N SER A 623 -28.31 64.89 -9.74
CA SER A 623 -28.17 63.50 -10.19
C SER A 623 -26.74 63.09 -10.58
N PHE A 624 -25.77 64.02 -10.61
CA PHE A 624 -24.39 63.73 -10.98
C PHE A 624 -23.76 62.63 -10.11
N PHE A 625 -24.07 62.61 -8.81
CA PHE A 625 -23.55 61.59 -7.88
C PHE A 625 -24.01 60.16 -8.19
N TYR A 626 -25.19 59.97 -8.81
CA TYR A 626 -25.69 58.63 -9.14
C TYR A 626 -24.88 57.96 -10.27
N ILE A 627 -24.19 58.73 -11.11
CA ILE A 627 -23.31 58.18 -12.16
C ILE A 627 -22.18 57.37 -11.54
N PHE A 628 -21.62 57.81 -10.43
CA PHE A 628 -20.56 57.09 -9.71
C PHE A 628 -21.07 55.79 -9.09
N TYR A 629 -22.28 55.81 -8.50
CA TYR A 629 -22.88 54.60 -7.95
C TYR A 629 -23.26 53.58 -9.04
N ILE A 630 -23.73 54.04 -10.19
CA ILE A 630 -23.98 53.18 -11.36
C ILE A 630 -22.67 52.56 -11.84
N TYR A 631 -21.58 53.34 -11.89
CA TYR A 631 -20.25 52.79 -12.22
C TYR A 631 -19.82 51.71 -11.23
N VAL A 632 -19.84 51.99 -9.92
CA VAL A 632 -19.43 51.02 -8.89
C VAL A 632 -20.27 49.74 -8.97
N GLY A 633 -21.56 49.85 -9.28
CA GLY A 633 -22.46 48.70 -9.43
C GLY A 633 -22.26 47.87 -10.71
N VAL A 634 -21.57 48.40 -11.73
CA VAL A 634 -21.27 47.73 -13.01
C VAL A 634 -19.78 47.42 -13.17
N ALA A 635 -18.93 47.93 -12.27
CA ALA A 635 -17.47 47.79 -12.30
C ALA A 635 -17.01 46.31 -12.28
N ASP A 636 -17.80 45.42 -11.67
CA ASP A 636 -17.53 43.98 -11.64
C ASP A 636 -17.44 43.35 -13.04
N THR A 637 -18.27 43.83 -13.97
CA THR A 637 -18.32 43.37 -15.36
C THR A 637 -17.28 44.05 -16.23
N LEU A 638 -17.03 45.34 -15.99
CA LEU A 638 -16.07 46.15 -16.75
C LEU A 638 -14.62 45.69 -16.50
N LEU A 639 -14.34 45.26 -15.27
CA LEU A 639 -13.02 44.78 -14.84
C LEU A 639 -12.96 43.23 -14.78
N ALA A 640 -13.90 42.54 -15.43
CA ALA A 640 -13.95 41.08 -15.46
C ALA A 640 -12.84 40.47 -16.33
N LEU A 641 -12.11 39.48 -15.81
CA LEU A 641 -11.15 38.68 -16.56
C LEU A 641 -11.89 37.83 -17.59
N GLY A 642 -11.91 38.30 -18.84
CA GLY A 642 -12.47 37.57 -19.98
C GLY A 642 -11.68 36.33 -20.37
N LEU A 643 -12.19 35.61 -21.39
CA LEU A 643 -11.66 34.34 -21.86
C LEU A 643 -10.16 34.39 -22.19
N PHE A 644 -9.71 35.45 -22.86
CA PHE A 644 -8.31 35.63 -23.26
C PHE A 644 -7.34 35.89 -22.09
N ARG A 645 -7.85 36.26 -20.90
CA ARG A 645 -7.03 36.46 -19.69
C ARG A 645 -7.19 35.30 -18.72
N GLY A 646 -8.42 34.89 -18.46
CA GLY A 646 -8.77 33.87 -17.47
C GLY A 646 -8.38 32.45 -17.87
N LEU A 647 -8.61 32.03 -19.12
CA LEU A 647 -8.26 30.66 -19.56
C LEU A 647 -6.74 30.39 -19.53
N PRO A 648 -5.86 31.28 -20.05
CA PRO A 648 -4.42 31.10 -19.93
C PRO A 648 -3.93 31.06 -18.48
N LEU A 649 -4.56 31.82 -17.58
CA LEU A 649 -4.22 31.82 -16.16
C LEU A 649 -4.51 30.45 -15.52
N VAL A 650 -5.74 29.94 -15.68
CA VAL A 650 -6.12 28.62 -15.16
C VAL A 650 -5.27 27.51 -15.78
N HIS A 651 -5.01 27.58 -17.10
CA HIS A 651 -4.17 26.60 -17.78
C HIS A 651 -2.74 26.56 -17.23
N THR A 652 -2.12 27.72 -17.00
CA THR A 652 -0.74 27.80 -16.50
C THR A 652 -0.64 27.40 -15.03
N LEU A 653 -1.66 27.63 -14.21
CA LEU A 653 -1.73 27.15 -12.82
C LEU A 653 -1.80 25.62 -12.73
N ILE A 654 -2.62 24.96 -13.56
CA ILE A 654 -2.68 23.48 -13.63
C ILE A 654 -1.35 22.91 -14.13
N LYS A 655 -0.70 23.58 -15.08
CA LYS A 655 0.64 23.19 -15.53
C LYS A 655 1.70 23.32 -14.43
N ALA A 656 1.58 24.33 -13.56
CA ALA A 656 2.44 24.47 -12.39
C ALA A 656 2.25 23.31 -11.41
N ALA A 657 1.01 22.86 -11.18
CA ALA A 657 0.71 21.68 -10.35
C ALA A 657 1.36 20.40 -10.91
N ARG A 658 1.30 20.15 -12.23
CA ARG A 658 2.03 19.03 -12.89
C ARG A 658 3.53 19.04 -12.59
N ILE A 659 4.17 20.19 -12.78
CA ILE A 659 5.62 20.33 -12.58
C ILE A 659 5.98 20.13 -11.10
N LEU A 660 5.14 20.62 -10.19
CA LEU A 660 5.36 20.47 -8.76
C LEU A 660 5.27 18.99 -8.34
N HIS A 661 4.25 18.26 -8.80
CA HIS A 661 4.12 16.82 -8.58
C HIS A 661 5.32 16.05 -9.14
N GLN A 662 5.75 16.33 -10.37
CA GLN A 662 6.90 15.65 -10.98
C GLN A 662 8.21 15.90 -10.22
N LYS A 663 8.46 17.15 -9.79
CA LYS A 663 9.62 17.49 -8.98
C LYS A 663 9.59 16.81 -7.61
N MET A 664 8.41 16.73 -6.98
CA MET A 664 8.23 16.08 -5.69
C MET A 664 8.50 14.58 -5.80
N LEU A 665 7.87 13.89 -6.76
CA LEU A 665 8.08 12.46 -7.01
C LEU A 665 9.55 12.14 -7.28
N HIS A 666 10.18 12.93 -8.15
CA HIS A 666 11.60 12.77 -8.47
C HIS A 666 12.51 13.01 -7.26
N SER A 667 12.21 14.01 -6.42
CA SER A 667 12.99 14.26 -5.22
C SER A 667 12.91 13.11 -4.21
N ILE A 668 11.71 12.59 -3.97
CA ILE A 668 11.47 11.48 -3.02
C ILE A 668 12.14 10.19 -3.49
N LEU A 669 12.05 9.86 -4.78
CA LEU A 669 12.69 8.65 -5.34
C LEU A 669 14.23 8.71 -5.32
N HIS A 670 14.82 9.90 -5.23
CA HIS A 670 16.26 10.12 -5.15
C HIS A 670 16.73 10.59 -3.76
N ALA A 671 15.87 10.50 -2.75
CA ALA A 671 16.23 10.79 -1.37
C ALA A 671 17.02 9.62 -0.76
N PRO A 672 17.98 9.88 0.15
CA PRO A 672 18.74 8.83 0.81
C PRO A 672 17.85 8.01 1.76
N MET A 673 18.19 6.73 1.94
CA MET A 673 17.40 5.79 2.74
C MET A 673 17.24 6.24 4.20
N SER A 674 18.23 6.94 4.77
CA SER A 674 18.14 7.51 6.13
C SER A 674 16.99 8.50 6.28
N THR A 675 16.80 9.36 5.28
CA THR A 675 15.68 10.32 5.25
C THR A 675 14.34 9.69 4.90
N LEU A 676 14.34 8.57 4.16
CA LEU A 676 13.10 7.85 3.86
C LEU A 676 12.63 7.01 5.05
N ASN A 677 13.54 6.43 5.82
CA ASN A 677 13.21 5.64 7.01
C ASN A 677 12.66 6.50 8.17
N SER A 678 13.01 7.78 8.22
CA SER A 678 12.46 8.72 9.19
C SER A 678 11.09 9.26 8.80
N LEU A 679 10.73 9.21 7.52
CA LEU A 679 9.41 9.62 7.04
C LEU A 679 8.44 8.44 7.15
N LYS A 680 7.31 8.64 7.84
CA LYS A 680 6.24 7.63 7.92
C LYS A 680 5.56 7.45 6.56
N ALA A 681 5.15 6.22 6.21
CA ALA A 681 4.53 5.94 4.91
C ALA A 681 3.21 6.73 4.75
N GLY A 682 2.40 6.81 5.81
CA GLY A 682 1.19 7.62 5.85
C GLY A 682 1.45 9.11 5.58
N GLY A 683 2.57 9.65 6.06
CA GLY A 683 2.98 11.03 5.80
C GLY A 683 3.22 11.29 4.32
N ILE A 684 3.96 10.41 3.63
CA ILE A 684 4.21 10.50 2.19
C ILE A 684 2.91 10.35 1.39
N ILE A 685 2.08 9.36 1.73
CA ILE A 685 0.80 9.09 1.04
C ILE A 685 -0.15 10.27 1.18
N ASN A 686 -0.24 10.89 2.36
CA ASN A 686 -1.09 12.07 2.58
C ASN A 686 -0.67 13.25 1.67
N ARG A 687 0.62 13.42 1.38
CA ARG A 687 1.08 14.47 0.45
C ARG A 687 0.62 14.20 -0.98
N PHE A 688 0.77 12.96 -1.47
CA PHE A 688 0.35 12.60 -2.83
C PHE A 688 -1.17 12.54 -3.01
N SER A 689 -1.92 12.17 -1.96
CA SER A 689 -3.38 12.06 -2.03
C SER A 689 -4.09 13.39 -1.78
N LYS A 690 -3.81 14.07 -0.66
CA LYS A 690 -4.57 15.27 -0.23
C LYS A 690 -3.94 16.56 -0.72
N ASP A 691 -2.64 16.76 -0.47
CA ASP A 691 -2.00 18.03 -0.83
C ASP A 691 -1.92 18.22 -2.34
N VAL A 692 -1.59 17.19 -3.12
CA VAL A 692 -1.59 17.28 -4.59
C VAL A 692 -3.00 17.52 -5.14
N ALA A 693 -4.03 16.84 -4.62
CA ALA A 693 -5.42 17.07 -5.05
C ALA A 693 -5.87 18.52 -4.80
N ILE A 694 -5.49 19.11 -3.65
CA ILE A 694 -5.74 20.54 -3.35
C ILE A 694 -5.13 21.46 -4.42
N LEU A 695 -3.91 21.14 -4.88
CA LEU A 695 -3.20 21.92 -5.89
C LEU A 695 -3.82 21.84 -7.28
N ASP A 696 -4.42 20.71 -7.61
CA ASP A 696 -5.04 20.47 -8.91
C ASP A 696 -6.45 21.05 -8.99
N ASP A 697 -7.28 20.81 -7.98
CA ASP A 697 -8.73 21.05 -8.07
C ASP A 697 -9.17 22.41 -7.54
N PHE A 698 -8.63 22.84 -6.39
CA PHE A 698 -9.11 24.02 -5.68
C PHE A 698 -8.22 25.24 -5.90
N LEU A 699 -6.90 25.06 -5.81
CA LEU A 699 -5.95 26.18 -5.87
C LEU A 699 -6.07 27.04 -7.15
N PRO A 700 -6.21 26.47 -8.37
CA PRO A 700 -6.26 27.29 -9.59
C PRO A 700 -7.47 28.24 -9.64
N LEU A 701 -8.63 27.77 -9.19
CA LEU A 701 -9.88 28.52 -9.21
C LEU A 701 -9.92 29.58 -8.10
N THR A 702 -9.43 29.25 -6.90
CA THR A 702 -9.35 30.21 -5.79
C THR A 702 -8.38 31.36 -6.07
N ILE A 703 -7.22 31.08 -6.71
CA ILE A 703 -6.30 32.12 -7.16
C ILE A 703 -6.94 33.00 -8.24
N PHE A 704 -7.69 32.40 -9.18
CA PHE A 704 -8.43 33.15 -10.18
C PHE A 704 -9.45 34.10 -9.55
N ASP A 705 -10.31 33.60 -8.66
CA ASP A 705 -11.32 34.41 -7.95
C ASP A 705 -10.64 35.51 -7.11
N PHE A 706 -9.53 35.22 -6.43
CA PHE A 706 -8.78 36.21 -5.65
C PHE A 706 -8.24 37.35 -6.53
N ILE A 707 -7.58 37.02 -7.65
CA ILE A 707 -7.04 38.02 -8.58
C ILE A 707 -8.17 38.86 -9.18
N GLN A 708 -9.28 38.21 -9.56
CA GLN A 708 -10.47 38.87 -10.09
C GLN A 708 -11.03 39.91 -9.11
N LEU A 709 -11.22 39.51 -7.85
CA LEU A 709 -11.75 40.40 -6.82
C LEU A 709 -10.81 41.53 -6.48
N LEU A 710 -9.51 41.23 -6.41
CA LEU A 710 -8.47 42.21 -6.17
C LEU A 710 -8.49 43.31 -7.25
N PHE A 711 -8.59 42.93 -8.53
CA PHE A 711 -8.69 43.89 -9.64
C PHE A 711 -9.99 44.70 -9.59
N ILE A 712 -11.14 44.09 -9.28
CA ILE A 712 -12.41 44.83 -9.15
C ILE A 712 -12.31 45.88 -8.03
N VAL A 713 -11.80 45.50 -6.86
CA VAL A 713 -11.69 46.40 -5.69
C VAL A 713 -10.69 47.52 -5.96
N ILE A 714 -9.50 47.20 -6.45
CA ILE A 714 -8.47 48.20 -6.77
C ILE A 714 -8.98 49.14 -7.87
N GLY A 715 -9.56 48.62 -8.94
CA GLY A 715 -10.07 49.42 -10.05
C GLY A 715 -11.23 50.33 -9.65
N ALA A 716 -12.16 49.85 -8.84
CA ALA A 716 -13.26 50.67 -8.33
C ALA A 716 -12.74 51.83 -7.45
N ILE A 717 -11.80 51.56 -6.55
CA ILE A 717 -11.20 52.58 -5.67
C ILE A 717 -10.39 53.59 -6.48
N THR A 718 -9.58 53.16 -7.46
CA THR A 718 -8.74 54.08 -8.25
C THR A 718 -9.57 55.04 -9.10
N VAL A 719 -10.60 54.54 -9.80
CA VAL A 719 -11.48 55.39 -10.61
C VAL A 719 -12.20 56.42 -9.74
N VAL A 720 -12.78 56.00 -8.61
CA VAL A 720 -13.50 56.91 -7.69
C VAL A 720 -12.53 57.94 -7.08
N SER A 721 -11.30 57.53 -6.74
CA SER A 721 -10.28 58.40 -6.13
C SER A 721 -9.74 59.47 -7.08
N ILE A 722 -9.58 59.16 -8.37
CA ILE A 722 -9.13 60.13 -9.38
C ILE A 722 -10.16 61.24 -9.59
N LEU A 723 -11.45 60.91 -9.50
CA LEU A 723 -12.55 61.86 -9.71
C LEU A 723 -12.83 62.70 -8.47
N LEU A 724 -12.75 62.09 -7.28
CA LEU A 724 -13.02 62.72 -5.98
C LEU A 724 -11.87 62.40 -5.01
N PRO A 725 -10.79 63.22 -5.00
CA PRO A 725 -9.60 62.97 -4.19
C PRO A 725 -9.87 62.82 -2.68
N TYR A 726 -10.95 63.42 -2.17
CA TYR A 726 -11.34 63.32 -0.76
C TYR A 726 -11.80 61.92 -0.36
N ILE A 727 -12.36 61.13 -1.29
CA ILE A 727 -12.77 59.74 -1.01
C ILE A 727 -11.54 58.87 -0.75
N PHE A 728 -10.43 59.14 -1.43
CA PHE A 728 -9.16 58.43 -1.20
C PHE A 728 -8.72 58.59 0.26
N LEU A 729 -8.73 59.81 0.79
CA LEU A 729 -8.36 60.10 2.17
C LEU A 729 -9.25 59.36 3.19
N ALA A 730 -10.54 59.16 2.87
CA ALA A 730 -11.47 58.41 3.72
C ALA A 730 -11.26 56.88 3.66
N THR A 731 -10.85 56.34 2.51
CA THR A 731 -10.64 54.89 2.33
C THR A 731 -9.34 54.35 2.94
N VAL A 732 -8.30 55.18 3.05
CA VAL A 732 -6.97 54.76 3.54
C VAL A 732 -6.99 54.24 4.99
N PRO A 733 -7.58 54.93 5.98
CA PRO A 733 -7.65 54.41 7.36
C PRO A 733 -8.42 53.08 7.45
N GLY A 734 -9.49 52.94 6.67
CA GLY A 734 -10.25 51.69 6.57
C GLY A 734 -9.37 50.55 6.07
N LEU A 735 -8.66 50.74 4.95
CA LEU A 735 -7.76 49.75 4.38
C LEU A 735 -6.64 49.33 5.37
N VAL A 736 -6.05 50.30 6.08
CA VAL A 736 -5.01 50.03 7.09
C VAL A 736 -5.56 49.21 8.25
N ALA A 737 -6.72 49.56 8.80
CA ALA A 737 -7.37 48.80 9.86
C ALA A 737 -7.66 47.36 9.43
N PHE A 738 -8.11 47.16 8.18
CA PHE A 738 -8.36 45.82 7.64
C PHE A 738 -7.07 44.99 7.46
N ILE A 739 -5.98 45.60 6.97
CA ILE A 739 -4.69 44.90 6.83
C ILE A 739 -4.16 44.47 8.20
N LEU A 740 -4.28 45.31 9.23
CA LEU A 740 -3.88 44.98 10.59
C LEU A 740 -4.71 43.83 11.17
N LEU A 741 -6.04 43.86 11.00
CA LEU A 741 -6.93 42.80 11.46
C LEU A 741 -6.63 41.47 10.74
N ARG A 742 -6.37 41.51 9.42
CA ARG A 742 -5.97 40.34 8.64
C ARG A 742 -4.63 39.77 9.12
N ALA A 743 -3.63 40.63 9.35
CA ALA A 743 -2.32 40.20 9.81
C ALA A 743 -2.39 39.51 11.18
N TYR A 744 -3.20 40.08 12.10
CA TYR A 744 -3.46 39.48 13.40
C TYR A 744 -4.15 38.11 13.29
N PHE A 745 -5.24 38.03 12.50
CA PHE A 745 -6.01 36.79 12.32
C PHE A 745 -5.21 35.68 11.64
N LEU A 746 -4.39 36.02 10.63
CA LEU A 746 -3.58 35.04 9.91
C LEU A 746 -2.61 34.34 10.84
N HIS A 747 -1.99 35.05 11.78
CA HIS A 747 -1.06 34.44 12.73
C HIS A 747 -1.72 33.31 13.53
N THR A 748 -2.96 33.52 14.01
CA THR A 748 -3.69 32.51 14.79
C THR A 748 -4.31 31.41 13.91
N SER A 749 -4.90 31.77 12.77
CA SER A 749 -5.49 30.80 11.83
C SER A 749 -4.42 29.90 11.21
N GLN A 750 -3.19 30.40 11.11
CA GLN A 750 -2.06 29.64 10.59
C GLN A 750 -1.68 28.47 11.47
N GLN A 751 -1.50 28.73 12.74
CA GLN A 751 -1.16 27.72 13.74
C GLN A 751 -2.29 26.71 13.92
N LEU A 752 -3.54 27.17 13.96
CA LEU A 752 -4.69 26.28 14.17
C LEU A 752 -4.87 25.28 13.01
N LYS A 753 -4.81 25.75 11.76
CA LYS A 753 -4.96 24.87 10.61
C LYS A 753 -3.74 23.97 10.37
N GLN A 754 -2.59 24.30 10.93
CA GLN A 754 -1.46 23.36 11.00
C GLN A 754 -1.80 22.20 11.94
N LEU A 755 -2.26 22.51 13.16
CA LEU A 755 -2.68 21.51 14.13
C LEU A 755 -3.82 20.63 13.59
N GLU A 756 -4.79 21.19 12.88
CA GLU A 756 -5.88 20.43 12.24
C GLU A 756 -5.40 19.53 11.09
N SER A 757 -4.39 19.98 10.34
CA SER A 757 -3.86 19.16 9.25
C SER A 757 -2.85 18.11 9.70
N GLU A 758 -2.29 18.24 10.90
CA GLU A 758 -1.38 17.29 11.54
C GLU A 758 -2.11 16.33 12.49
N GLY A 759 -3.11 16.82 13.23
CA GLY A 759 -4.06 16.02 14.01
C GLY A 759 -5.44 16.13 13.38
N GLU A 760 -5.86 15.10 12.65
CA GLU A 760 -7.15 15.10 11.97
C GLU A 760 -8.31 15.30 12.97
N GLY A 761 -8.90 16.50 12.90
CA GLY A 761 -10.12 16.86 13.63
C GLY A 761 -10.72 18.11 12.99
N GLU A 762 -11.83 17.94 12.26
CA GLU A 762 -12.51 19.02 11.54
C GLU A 762 -12.99 20.13 12.48
N GLY A 763 -12.39 21.31 12.34
CA GLY A 763 -12.76 22.52 13.07
C GLY A 763 -13.51 23.51 12.18
N SER A 764 -14.84 23.45 12.16
CA SER A 764 -15.73 24.38 11.43
C SER A 764 -15.76 25.82 12.01
N THR A 765 -14.65 26.30 12.58
CA THR A 765 -14.56 27.61 13.26
C THR A 765 -14.33 28.79 12.31
N GLY A 766 -13.91 28.56 11.06
CA GLY A 766 -13.70 29.63 10.07
C GLY A 766 -15.01 30.31 9.61
N ILE A 767 -16.12 29.57 9.61
CA ILE A 767 -17.41 30.05 9.09
C ILE A 767 -18.11 30.98 10.11
N ILE A 768 -17.89 30.76 11.40
CA ILE A 768 -18.49 31.56 12.49
C ILE A 768 -17.82 32.94 12.61
N LEU A 769 -16.52 33.04 12.29
CA LEU A 769 -15.76 34.28 12.40
C LEU A 769 -15.92 35.21 11.17
N THR A 770 -16.13 34.64 9.99
CA THR A 770 -16.40 35.41 8.76
C THR A 770 -17.76 36.12 8.80
N LEU A 771 -18.71 35.58 9.56
CA LEU A 771 -20.01 36.18 9.85
C LEU A 771 -19.89 37.53 10.61
N ALA A 772 -18.79 37.76 11.34
CA ALA A 772 -18.57 38.97 12.14
C ALA A 772 -18.02 40.18 11.32
N MET A 773 -17.59 40.00 10.06
CA MET A 773 -16.89 41.03 9.27
C MET A 773 -17.77 41.77 8.23
N ASN A 774 -19.10 41.79 8.42
CA ASN A 774 -20.12 42.12 7.40
C ASN A 774 -20.34 43.62 7.00
N ILE A 775 -19.34 44.51 6.97
CA ILE A 775 -19.59 45.97 6.68
C ILE A 775 -18.93 46.51 5.37
N MET A 776 -18.47 45.66 4.44
CA MET A 776 -18.15 46.08 3.05
C MET A 776 -18.24 44.89 2.06
N SER A 777 -19.27 44.83 1.22
CA SER A 777 -19.68 43.57 0.55
C SER A 777 -18.64 42.93 -0.40
N THR A 778 -17.98 43.70 -1.26
CA THR A 778 -17.00 43.16 -2.24
C THR A 778 -15.59 43.02 -1.67
N LEU A 779 -15.15 43.98 -0.84
CA LEU A 779 -13.87 43.92 -0.14
C LEU A 779 -13.85 42.75 0.87
N GLN A 780 -14.97 42.49 1.56
CA GLN A 780 -15.08 41.34 2.46
C GLN A 780 -14.91 40.03 1.72
N TRP A 781 -15.59 39.87 0.58
CA TRP A 781 -15.42 38.67 -0.22
C TRP A 781 -13.96 38.51 -0.70
N ALA A 782 -13.30 39.59 -1.13
CA ALA A 782 -11.87 39.56 -1.48
C ALA A 782 -10.97 39.13 -0.32
N VAL A 783 -11.26 39.59 0.91
CA VAL A 783 -10.51 39.21 2.12
C VAL A 783 -10.73 37.75 2.48
N ASN A 784 -11.97 37.25 2.42
CA ASN A 784 -12.27 35.84 2.66
C ASN A 784 -11.51 34.94 1.67
N THR A 785 -11.59 35.27 0.37
CA THR A 785 -10.84 34.52 -0.65
C THR A 785 -9.32 34.65 -0.48
N SER A 786 -8.82 35.78 0.06
CA SER A 786 -7.40 35.92 0.42
C SER A 786 -6.98 34.95 1.53
N ILE A 787 -7.84 34.72 2.52
CA ILE A 787 -7.62 33.75 3.59
C ILE A 787 -7.65 32.33 3.03
N ASP A 788 -8.60 32.04 2.13
CA ASP A 788 -8.72 30.74 1.47
C ASP A 788 -7.46 30.41 0.65
N VAL A 789 -6.96 31.38 -0.13
CA VAL A 789 -5.71 31.21 -0.90
C VAL A 789 -4.50 30.97 0.01
N ASP A 790 -4.36 31.71 1.11
CA ASP A 790 -3.27 31.46 2.08
C ASP A 790 -3.39 30.08 2.73
N SER A 791 -4.61 29.65 3.04
CA SER A 791 -4.94 28.32 3.52
C SER A 791 -4.42 27.22 2.59
N LEU A 792 -4.76 27.32 1.29
CA LEU A 792 -4.40 26.31 0.29
C LEU A 792 -2.91 26.40 -0.10
N MET A 793 -2.30 27.59 -0.01
CA MET A 793 -0.86 27.79 -0.26
C MET A 793 0.03 27.03 0.74
N ARG A 794 -0.50 26.59 1.88
CA ARG A 794 0.26 25.73 2.81
C ARG A 794 0.52 24.34 2.26
N SER A 795 -0.44 23.77 1.54
CA SER A 795 -0.23 22.51 0.82
C SER A 795 0.96 22.64 -0.15
N VAL A 796 1.06 23.76 -0.85
CA VAL A 796 2.24 24.08 -1.70
C VAL A 796 3.53 24.12 -0.88
N SER A 797 3.51 24.78 0.28
CA SER A 797 4.70 24.88 1.16
C SER A 797 5.20 23.52 1.63
N ARG A 798 4.27 22.61 1.98
CA ARG A 798 4.59 21.23 2.35
C ARG A 798 5.19 20.46 1.19
N VAL A 799 4.63 20.60 -0.01
CA VAL A 799 5.21 19.98 -1.21
C VAL A 799 6.62 20.52 -1.50
N PHE A 800 6.87 21.82 -1.32
CA PHE A 800 8.22 22.37 -1.50
C PHE A 800 9.24 21.77 -0.53
N LYS A 801 8.86 21.46 0.70
CA LYS A 801 9.76 20.77 1.64
C LYS A 801 10.22 19.41 1.11
N PHE A 802 9.31 18.63 0.50
CA PHE A 802 9.66 17.35 -0.12
C PHE A 802 10.53 17.51 -1.38
N ILE A 803 10.33 18.60 -2.13
CA ILE A 803 11.20 18.96 -3.26
C ILE A 803 12.61 19.35 -2.79
N ASP A 804 12.72 19.94 -1.60
CA ASP A 804 13.98 20.41 -1.02
C ASP A 804 14.69 19.36 -0.16
N ILE A 805 14.17 18.13 -0.09
CA ILE A 805 14.84 17.00 0.57
C ILE A 805 16.24 16.80 -0.04
N PRO A 806 17.27 16.55 0.79
CA PRO A 806 18.60 16.28 0.28
C PRO A 806 18.57 15.07 -0.66
N LYS A 807 19.15 15.22 -1.85
CA LYS A 807 19.26 14.12 -2.81
C LYS A 807 20.49 13.29 -2.49
N GLU A 808 20.44 11.99 -2.78
CA GLU A 808 21.61 11.12 -2.75
C GLU A 808 22.75 11.78 -3.56
N GLU A 809 23.88 12.06 -2.92
CA GLU A 809 24.97 12.82 -3.54
C GLU A 809 25.48 12.13 -4.81
N SER A 810 25.26 12.77 -5.97
CA SER A 810 26.09 12.56 -7.15
C SER A 810 27.43 13.26 -6.91
N GLY A 811 28.33 12.56 -6.20
CA GLY A 811 29.62 13.07 -5.67
C GLY A 811 30.57 13.78 -6.65
N CYS A 812 30.24 13.90 -7.94
CA CYS A 812 31.05 14.63 -8.91
C CYS A 812 30.99 16.17 -8.75
N THR A 813 29.99 16.73 -8.05
CA THR A 813 29.81 18.20 -7.99
C THR A 813 30.54 18.90 -6.84
N LYS A 814 31.01 18.20 -5.80
CA LYS A 814 31.78 18.81 -4.70
C LYS A 814 33.21 19.17 -5.09
N ILE A 815 33.81 18.46 -6.03
CA ILE A 815 35.17 18.74 -6.52
C ILE A 815 35.20 20.00 -7.41
N MET A 816 34.08 20.38 -8.04
CA MET A 816 34.01 21.55 -8.92
C MET A 816 33.74 22.89 -8.20
N LYS A 817 33.34 22.90 -6.92
CA LYS A 817 33.03 24.15 -6.19
C LYS A 817 34.25 24.79 -5.49
N GLY A 818 35.44 24.21 -5.63
CA GLY A 818 36.66 24.67 -4.95
C GLY A 818 37.65 25.48 -5.79
N LEU A 819 37.43 25.72 -7.09
CA LEU A 819 38.35 26.49 -7.94
C LEU A 819 37.72 27.79 -8.48
N PRO A 820 38.49 28.90 -8.53
CA PRO A 820 38.01 30.16 -9.07
C PRO A 820 37.76 30.07 -10.58
N HIS A 821 36.79 30.87 -11.04
CA HIS A 821 36.33 30.99 -12.43
C HIS A 821 37.49 31.16 -13.44
N GLU A 822 37.80 30.09 -14.18
CA GLU A 822 38.38 30.17 -15.52
C GLU A 822 37.69 29.16 -16.45
N ASP A 823 37.72 29.47 -17.74
CA ASP A 823 36.81 29.01 -18.78
C ASP A 823 36.54 27.48 -18.84
N PRO A 824 35.28 27.06 -19.09
CA PRO A 824 34.86 25.65 -19.10
C PRO A 824 35.38 24.84 -20.30
N SER A 825 36.35 25.34 -21.07
CA SER A 825 36.92 24.68 -22.26
C SER A 825 38.31 24.09 -22.04
N LYS A 826 38.92 24.25 -20.85
CA LYS A 826 40.26 23.71 -20.55
C LYS A 826 40.42 23.05 -19.18
N VAL A 827 39.32 22.68 -18.51
CA VAL A 827 39.42 21.86 -17.30
C VAL A 827 39.73 20.43 -17.73
N LEU A 828 40.98 20.03 -17.49
CA LEU A 828 41.45 18.65 -17.54
C LEU A 828 40.42 17.74 -16.86
N VAL A 829 39.62 17.05 -17.69
CA VAL A 829 39.19 15.70 -17.38
C VAL A 829 40.49 15.01 -16.98
N ILE A 830 40.62 14.60 -15.72
CA ILE A 830 41.58 13.56 -15.38
C ILE A 830 41.05 12.34 -16.14
N GLU A 831 41.44 12.23 -17.42
CA GLU A 831 41.24 11.05 -18.22
C GLU A 831 41.96 9.96 -17.44
N ASN A 832 41.17 9.07 -16.84
CA ASN A 832 41.67 7.85 -16.26
C ASN A 832 42.54 7.17 -17.32
N GLN A 833 43.87 7.12 -17.12
CA GLN A 833 44.80 6.42 -18.03
C GLN A 833 44.50 4.91 -18.14
N HIS A 834 43.57 4.40 -17.33
CA HIS A 834 43.11 3.02 -17.32
C HIS A 834 41.74 2.78 -17.99
N VAL A 835 41.01 3.81 -18.42
CA VAL A 835 39.81 3.62 -19.25
C VAL A 835 40.22 3.88 -20.69
N LYS A 836 40.74 2.84 -21.36
CA LYS A 836 40.74 2.82 -22.82
C LYS A 836 39.28 2.99 -23.27
N LYS A 837 39.03 3.91 -24.21
CA LYS A 837 37.71 4.25 -24.78
C LYS A 837 36.91 3.08 -25.38
N THR A 838 37.36 1.84 -25.20
CA THR A 838 36.82 0.58 -25.71
C THR A 838 36.35 -0.40 -24.63
N ASP A 839 36.61 -0.16 -23.34
CA ASP A 839 36.28 -1.13 -22.28
C ASP A 839 34.92 -0.82 -21.62
N ILE A 840 33.98 -1.76 -21.75
CA ILE A 840 32.68 -1.75 -21.06
C ILE A 840 32.94 -2.04 -19.58
N TRP A 841 32.78 -1.04 -18.73
CA TRP A 841 32.81 -1.18 -17.27
C TRP A 841 31.41 -1.57 -16.75
N PRO A 842 31.29 -2.55 -15.84
CA PRO A 842 32.35 -3.44 -15.31
C PRO A 842 32.75 -4.54 -16.30
N SER A 843 34.05 -4.87 -16.34
CA SER A 843 34.64 -5.79 -17.33
C SER A 843 34.97 -7.16 -16.74
N ARG A 844 35.66 -7.19 -15.59
CA ARG A 844 36.14 -8.41 -14.91
C ARG A 844 35.28 -8.74 -13.68
N GLY A 845 34.79 -7.73 -12.96
CA GLY A 845 34.01 -7.91 -11.74
C GLY A 845 34.88 -8.23 -10.51
N GLU A 846 36.10 -7.72 -10.47
CA GLU A 846 36.97 -7.75 -9.30
C GLU A 846 36.52 -6.69 -8.29
N MET A 847 36.44 -7.04 -7.00
CA MET A 847 36.00 -6.13 -5.94
C MET A 847 37.00 -6.07 -4.81
N ILE A 848 37.41 -4.86 -4.42
CA ILE A 848 38.35 -4.61 -3.32
C ILE A 848 37.69 -3.63 -2.35
N VAL A 849 37.57 -4.02 -1.09
CA VAL A 849 37.01 -3.21 0.00
C VAL A 849 38.13 -2.87 0.98
N LYS A 850 38.28 -1.59 1.34
CA LYS A 850 39.28 -1.10 2.29
C LYS A 850 38.65 -0.20 3.35
N ASP A 851 38.94 -0.53 4.61
CA ASP A 851 38.56 0.21 5.82
C ASP A 851 37.10 0.67 5.84
N LEU A 852 36.20 -0.23 5.46
CA LEU A 852 34.78 0.04 5.35
C LEU A 852 34.13 0.07 6.74
N THR A 853 33.46 1.18 7.06
CA THR A 853 32.64 1.36 8.27
C THR A 853 31.23 1.76 7.85
N VAL A 854 30.20 1.09 8.39
CA VAL A 854 28.80 1.26 7.97
C VAL A 854 27.91 1.68 9.14
N LYS A 855 27.08 2.70 8.90
CA LYS A 855 26.11 3.24 9.86
C LYS A 855 24.74 3.45 9.20
N TYR A 856 23.65 3.23 9.96
CA TYR A 856 22.28 3.55 9.49
C TYR A 856 21.90 5.02 9.70
N GLY A 857 22.38 5.65 10.77
CA GLY A 857 22.20 7.08 11.05
C GLY A 857 23.55 7.73 11.38
N ASP A 858 23.65 9.05 11.21
CA ASP A 858 24.91 9.78 11.42
C ASP A 858 25.38 9.69 12.88
N ASP A 859 24.44 9.75 13.82
CA ASP A 859 24.66 9.64 15.26
C ASP A 859 24.59 8.18 15.78
N GLY A 860 24.37 7.21 14.90
CA GLY A 860 24.22 5.81 15.26
C GLY A 860 25.53 5.07 15.55
N ASN A 861 25.41 3.96 16.29
CA ASN A 861 26.51 3.01 16.50
C ASN A 861 26.92 2.36 15.17
N PRO A 862 28.22 2.16 14.92
CA PRO A 862 28.68 1.39 13.77
C PRO A 862 28.21 -0.07 13.92
N ILE A 863 27.63 -0.63 12.86
CA ILE A 863 27.27 -2.06 12.84
C ILE A 863 28.45 -2.88 12.31
N LEU A 864 29.21 -2.30 11.40
CA LEU A 864 30.36 -2.88 10.74
C LEU A 864 31.52 -1.89 10.84
N GLU A 865 32.67 -2.34 11.32
CA GLU A 865 33.85 -1.49 11.56
C GLU A 865 35.10 -2.04 10.87
N ASN A 866 35.85 -1.14 10.21
CA ASN A 866 37.18 -1.43 9.63
C ASN A 866 37.26 -2.70 8.78
N ILE A 867 36.27 -2.92 7.90
CA ILE A 867 36.21 -4.11 7.05
C ILE A 867 37.12 -3.94 5.83
N SER A 868 38.01 -4.91 5.63
CA SER A 868 38.92 -4.97 4.48
C SER A 868 39.01 -6.39 3.91
N PHE A 869 38.66 -6.59 2.64
CA PHE A 869 38.77 -7.88 1.94
C PHE A 869 38.81 -7.70 0.42
N SER A 870 39.20 -8.76 -0.32
CA SER A 870 39.26 -8.75 -1.79
C SER A 870 38.62 -9.99 -2.42
N VAL A 871 37.85 -9.75 -3.49
CA VAL A 871 37.16 -10.76 -4.28
C VAL A 871 37.69 -10.72 -5.71
N SER A 872 38.35 -11.79 -6.12
CA SER A 872 38.84 -11.94 -7.49
C SER A 872 37.69 -12.17 -8.49
N PRO A 873 37.87 -11.85 -9.77
CA PRO A 873 36.80 -11.85 -10.76
C PRO A 873 36.27 -13.27 -11.05
N GLY A 874 34.95 -13.39 -11.23
CA GLY A 874 34.28 -14.66 -11.57
C GLY A 874 34.21 -15.68 -10.43
N LEU A 875 34.63 -15.30 -9.21
CA LEU A 875 34.48 -16.17 -8.05
C LEU A 875 33.07 -16.13 -7.46
N ARG A 876 32.70 -17.27 -6.89
CA ARG A 876 31.53 -17.40 -6.01
C ARG A 876 31.99 -17.30 -4.55
N VAL A 877 31.52 -16.28 -3.86
CA VAL A 877 31.85 -15.99 -2.46
C VAL A 877 30.61 -16.23 -1.61
N GLY A 878 30.73 -17.07 -0.57
CA GLY A 878 29.70 -17.30 0.42
C GLY A 878 29.83 -16.33 1.59
N LEU A 879 28.75 -15.70 2.01
CA LEU A 879 28.69 -14.79 3.15
C LEU A 879 27.90 -15.44 4.29
N LEU A 880 28.54 -15.56 5.44
CA LEU A 880 28.09 -16.34 6.59
C LEU A 880 28.10 -15.48 7.86
N GLY A 881 27.26 -15.83 8.83
CA GLY A 881 27.20 -15.17 10.13
C GLY A 881 25.87 -15.43 10.82
N ARG A 882 25.80 -15.19 12.13
CA ARG A 882 24.57 -15.35 12.94
C ARG A 882 23.44 -14.42 12.44
N THR A 883 22.19 -14.76 12.71
CA THR A 883 21.08 -13.83 12.44
C THR A 883 21.27 -12.51 13.19
N GLY A 884 21.20 -11.39 12.46
CA GLY A 884 21.45 -10.05 13.01
C GLY A 884 22.92 -9.60 13.03
N SER A 885 23.86 -10.34 12.41
CA SER A 885 25.29 -9.97 12.38
C SER A 885 25.67 -8.85 11.41
N GLY A 886 24.73 -8.36 10.57
CA GLY A 886 25.00 -7.30 9.58
C GLY A 886 25.20 -7.78 8.14
N LYS A 887 24.79 -9.00 7.79
CA LYS A 887 24.89 -9.59 6.43
C LYS A 887 24.23 -8.72 5.35
N SER A 888 22.93 -8.47 5.48
CA SER A 888 22.19 -7.60 4.55
C SER A 888 22.66 -6.14 4.60
N THR A 889 23.22 -5.71 5.74
CA THR A 889 23.84 -4.38 5.90
C THR A 889 25.08 -4.24 5.02
N LEU A 890 25.91 -5.27 4.91
CA LEU A 890 27.07 -5.27 4.01
C LEU A 890 26.64 -5.22 2.53
N LEU A 891 25.62 -5.98 2.14
CA LEU A 891 25.07 -5.92 0.78
C LEU A 891 24.49 -4.54 0.45
N SER A 892 23.79 -3.92 1.42
CA SER A 892 23.25 -2.57 1.30
C SER A 892 24.36 -1.51 1.21
N ALA A 893 25.52 -1.76 1.84
CA ALA A 893 26.71 -0.91 1.73
C ALA A 893 27.31 -0.94 0.32
N PHE A 894 27.36 -2.10 -0.35
CA PHE A 894 27.80 -2.18 -1.75
C PHE A 894 26.92 -1.34 -2.69
N LEU A 895 25.61 -1.30 -2.43
CA LEU A 895 24.66 -0.50 -3.21
C LEU A 895 24.63 0.98 -2.82
N ARG A 896 25.41 1.37 -1.81
CA ARG A 896 25.46 2.73 -1.23
C ARG A 896 24.07 3.23 -0.83
N LEU A 897 23.31 2.37 -0.14
CA LEU A 897 22.00 2.74 0.44
C LEU A 897 22.16 3.35 1.85
N LEU A 898 23.28 3.07 2.52
CA LEU A 898 23.60 3.50 3.88
C LEU A 898 24.80 4.46 3.87
N ASN A 899 24.98 5.18 4.97
CA ASN A 899 26.13 6.06 5.15
C ASN A 899 27.36 5.20 5.46
N ILE A 900 28.36 5.33 4.60
CA ILE A 900 29.58 4.51 4.59
C ILE A 900 30.82 5.40 4.65
N LYS A 901 31.83 4.96 5.39
CA LYS A 901 33.19 5.49 5.36
C LYS A 901 34.13 4.38 4.87
N GLY A 902 35.16 4.73 4.11
CA GLY A 902 36.08 3.76 3.49
C GLY A 902 36.18 3.94 1.97
N ASP A 903 36.67 2.93 1.27
CA ASP A 903 36.70 2.90 -0.20
C ASP A 903 36.35 1.51 -0.73
N ILE A 904 35.51 1.45 -1.77
CA ILE A 904 35.21 0.22 -2.52
C ILE A 904 35.59 0.45 -3.98
N GLN A 905 36.42 -0.45 -4.49
CA GLN A 905 36.96 -0.41 -5.85
C GLN A 905 36.44 -1.61 -6.64
N ILE A 906 35.93 -1.36 -7.85
CA ILE A 906 35.55 -2.40 -8.82
C ILE A 906 36.42 -2.29 -10.07
N ASP A 907 37.14 -3.36 -10.42
CA ASP A 907 38.12 -3.38 -11.52
C ASP A 907 39.16 -2.24 -11.40
N GLY A 908 39.55 -1.88 -10.17
CA GLY A 908 40.46 -0.77 -9.86
C GLY A 908 39.83 0.63 -9.89
N VAL A 909 38.53 0.73 -10.18
CA VAL A 909 37.77 1.99 -10.20
C VAL A 909 37.08 2.22 -8.85
N SER A 910 37.50 3.24 -8.10
CA SER A 910 36.85 3.65 -6.83
C SER A 910 35.45 4.23 -7.06
N TRP A 911 34.55 4.02 -6.12
CA TRP A 911 33.19 4.57 -6.13
C TRP A 911 33.11 6.11 -6.22
N ASN A 912 34.22 6.82 -5.97
CA ASN A 912 34.27 8.28 -5.95
C ASN A 912 34.38 8.83 -7.37
N SER A 913 34.84 7.99 -8.29
CA SER A 913 35.06 8.33 -9.70
C SER A 913 33.85 8.07 -10.59
N VAL A 914 32.82 7.37 -10.10
CA VAL A 914 31.64 6.94 -10.87
C VAL A 914 30.35 7.49 -10.26
N THR A 915 29.34 7.77 -11.09
CA THR A 915 28.03 8.20 -10.60
C THR A 915 27.28 7.05 -9.93
N LEU A 916 26.43 7.35 -8.95
CA LEU A 916 25.66 6.33 -8.21
C LEU A 916 24.79 5.45 -9.11
N GLN A 917 24.22 6.02 -10.18
CA GLN A 917 23.38 5.28 -11.13
C GLN A 917 24.20 4.29 -11.98
N GLU A 918 25.39 4.68 -12.42
CA GLU A 918 26.31 3.79 -13.14
C GLU A 918 26.84 2.71 -12.19
N TRP A 919 27.16 3.08 -10.95
CA TRP A 919 27.58 2.14 -9.91
C TRP A 919 26.53 1.05 -9.65
N ARG A 920 25.27 1.42 -9.43
CA ARG A 920 24.18 0.45 -9.16
C ARG A 920 23.88 -0.45 -10.38
N LYS A 921 24.16 -0.02 -11.62
CA LYS A 921 24.01 -0.86 -12.83
C LYS A 921 25.04 -1.99 -12.90
N ALA A 922 26.16 -1.90 -12.19
CA ALA A 922 27.16 -2.96 -12.13
C ALA A 922 26.65 -4.21 -11.40
N PHE A 923 25.66 -4.05 -10.51
CA PHE A 923 25.12 -5.10 -9.66
C PHE A 923 23.77 -5.61 -10.16
N GLY A 924 23.60 -6.93 -10.14
CA GLY A 924 22.28 -7.59 -10.11
C GLY A 924 21.97 -7.94 -8.67
N VAL A 925 20.74 -7.67 -8.21
CA VAL A 925 20.39 -7.86 -6.78
C VAL A 925 19.14 -8.70 -6.67
N ILE A 926 19.18 -9.72 -5.81
CA ILE A 926 18.01 -10.42 -5.30
C ILE A 926 17.93 -10.11 -3.81
N THR A 927 16.89 -9.37 -3.42
CA THR A 927 16.68 -8.93 -2.04
C THR A 927 15.91 -9.97 -1.24
N GLN A 928 16.12 -9.99 0.09
CA GLN A 928 15.40 -10.86 1.01
C GLN A 928 13.87 -10.67 0.94
N LYS A 929 13.41 -9.41 0.94
CA LYS A 929 12.00 -9.07 0.70
C LYS A 929 11.77 -8.88 -0.79
N VAL A 930 10.98 -9.77 -1.39
CA VAL A 930 10.62 -9.67 -2.81
C VAL A 930 9.63 -8.54 -3.04
N PHE A 931 9.92 -7.68 -4.02
CA PHE A 931 9.02 -6.62 -4.47
C PHE A 931 8.38 -6.98 -5.82
N ILE A 932 7.04 -7.04 -5.84
CA ILE A 932 6.21 -7.14 -7.04
C ILE A 932 5.24 -5.97 -6.95
N PHE A 933 5.13 -5.19 -8.02
CA PHE A 933 4.19 -4.07 -8.07
C PHE A 933 2.95 -4.47 -8.87
N SER A 934 1.83 -3.79 -8.60
CA SER A 934 0.58 -4.04 -9.30
C SER A 934 0.73 -3.68 -10.79
N GLY A 935 0.50 -4.64 -11.67
CA GLY A 935 0.79 -4.54 -13.10
C GLY A 935 0.95 -5.92 -13.73
N THR A 936 1.30 -5.97 -15.02
CA THR A 936 1.40 -7.26 -15.72
C THR A 936 2.68 -8.03 -15.36
N PHE A 937 2.72 -9.35 -15.61
CA PHE A 937 3.96 -10.14 -15.52
C PHE A 937 5.06 -9.51 -16.37
N ARG A 938 4.73 -9.08 -17.59
CA ARG A 938 5.66 -8.40 -18.50
C ARG A 938 6.26 -7.13 -17.88
N GLN A 939 5.43 -6.25 -17.32
CA GLN A 939 5.90 -5.02 -16.69
C GLN A 939 6.79 -5.31 -15.47
N ASN A 940 6.48 -6.35 -14.70
CA ASN A 940 7.28 -6.75 -13.54
C ASN A 940 8.63 -7.38 -13.92
N LEU A 941 8.72 -8.12 -15.03
CA LEU A 941 9.97 -8.72 -15.54
C LEU A 941 10.86 -7.69 -16.25
N ASP A 942 10.25 -6.85 -17.09
CA ASP A 942 10.95 -5.79 -17.81
C ASP A 942 10.19 -4.45 -17.73
N PRO A 943 10.46 -3.65 -16.68
CA PRO A 943 9.84 -2.35 -16.49
C PRO A 943 10.19 -1.32 -17.59
N ASN A 944 11.26 -1.56 -18.36
CA ASN A 944 11.73 -0.62 -19.38
C ASN A 944 11.25 -1.00 -20.79
N GLY A 945 10.69 -2.19 -20.99
CA GLY A 945 10.25 -2.69 -22.30
C GLY A 945 11.39 -2.81 -23.32
N LYS A 946 12.58 -3.24 -22.88
CA LYS A 946 13.76 -3.46 -23.74
C LYS A 946 13.75 -4.83 -24.41
N TRP A 947 13.21 -5.84 -23.75
CA TRP A 947 13.29 -7.25 -24.17
C TRP A 947 12.05 -7.67 -24.96
N ARG A 948 12.26 -8.55 -25.95
CA ARG A 948 11.16 -9.14 -26.74
C ARG A 948 10.49 -10.26 -25.95
N ASP A 949 9.23 -10.56 -26.25
CA ASP A 949 8.49 -11.61 -25.54
C ASP A 949 9.14 -12.99 -25.66
N GLU A 950 9.77 -13.27 -26.80
CA GLU A 950 10.57 -14.50 -27.03
C GLU A 950 11.69 -14.65 -25.99
N GLU A 951 12.44 -13.58 -25.72
CA GLU A 951 13.56 -13.57 -24.79
C GLU A 951 13.07 -13.68 -23.33
N ILE A 952 11.92 -13.07 -23.03
CA ILE A 952 11.28 -13.18 -21.71
C ILE A 952 10.81 -14.63 -21.47
N TRP A 953 10.23 -15.28 -22.48
CA TRP A 953 9.81 -16.68 -22.39
C TRP A 953 10.99 -17.64 -22.28
N GLU A 954 12.09 -17.38 -22.99
CA GLU A 954 13.32 -18.17 -22.88
C GLU A 954 13.88 -18.13 -21.45
N VAL A 955 13.97 -16.92 -20.86
CA VAL A 955 14.40 -16.77 -19.45
C VAL A 955 13.38 -17.38 -18.48
N ALA A 956 12.08 -17.24 -18.75
CA ALA A 956 11.04 -17.86 -17.92
C ALA A 956 11.11 -19.40 -17.95
N ASP A 957 11.49 -19.99 -19.08
CA ASP A 957 11.73 -21.43 -19.21
C ASP A 957 12.99 -21.85 -18.44
N GLU A 958 14.09 -21.11 -18.61
CA GLU A 958 15.36 -21.38 -17.90
C GLU A 958 15.20 -21.36 -16.37
N VAL A 959 14.42 -20.41 -15.87
CA VAL A 959 14.12 -20.23 -14.44
C VAL A 959 13.00 -21.16 -13.95
N GLY A 960 12.28 -21.84 -14.84
CA GLY A 960 11.18 -22.75 -14.50
C GLY A 960 9.88 -22.06 -14.09
N LEU A 961 9.68 -20.80 -14.52
CA LEU A 961 8.46 -20.02 -14.26
C LEU A 961 7.41 -20.16 -15.38
N LYS A 962 7.78 -20.71 -16.54
CA LYS A 962 6.91 -20.82 -17.73
C LYS A 962 5.58 -21.52 -17.46
N SER A 963 5.61 -22.70 -16.86
CA SER A 963 4.40 -23.48 -16.54
C SER A 963 3.46 -22.76 -15.58
N VAL A 964 4.01 -21.94 -14.68
CA VAL A 964 3.22 -21.13 -13.74
C VAL A 964 2.51 -19.99 -14.48
N ILE A 965 3.21 -19.30 -15.40
CA ILE A 965 2.61 -18.21 -16.18
C ILE A 965 1.52 -18.74 -17.12
N GLU A 966 1.70 -19.93 -17.69
CA GLU A 966 0.73 -20.58 -18.57
C GLU A 966 -0.60 -20.94 -17.88
N GLN A 967 -0.61 -21.12 -16.55
CA GLN A 967 -1.84 -21.37 -15.79
C GLN A 967 -2.76 -20.15 -15.71
N PHE A 968 -2.23 -18.94 -15.87
CA PHE A 968 -3.00 -17.71 -15.73
C PHE A 968 -3.64 -17.25 -17.05
N PRO A 969 -4.89 -16.74 -17.02
CA PRO A 969 -5.53 -16.20 -18.21
C PRO A 969 -4.77 -14.97 -18.72
N GLY A 970 -4.46 -14.92 -20.01
CA GLY A 970 -3.69 -13.84 -20.60
C GLY A 970 -2.17 -13.91 -20.40
N GLN A 971 -1.65 -14.98 -19.76
CA GLN A 971 -0.21 -15.28 -19.64
C GLN A 971 0.61 -14.06 -19.16
N LEU A 972 1.54 -13.55 -19.98
CA LEU A 972 2.38 -12.39 -19.65
C LEU A 972 1.60 -11.09 -19.40
N ASN A 973 0.37 -10.99 -19.91
CA ASN A 973 -0.48 -9.82 -19.78
C ASN A 973 -1.43 -9.89 -18.56
N PHE A 974 -1.41 -10.98 -17.80
CA PHE A 974 -2.19 -11.08 -16.57
C PHE A 974 -1.76 -10.01 -15.56
N THR A 975 -2.73 -9.31 -14.98
CA THR A 975 -2.51 -8.22 -14.02
C THR A 975 -2.38 -8.76 -12.60
N LEU A 976 -1.19 -8.65 -12.03
CA LEU A 976 -0.92 -8.93 -10.63
C LEU A 976 -1.43 -7.77 -9.77
N VAL A 977 -2.13 -8.09 -8.68
CA VAL A 977 -2.71 -7.14 -7.71
C VAL A 977 -2.15 -7.43 -6.30
N ASP A 978 -2.15 -6.44 -5.41
CA ASP A 978 -1.72 -6.51 -4.01
C ASP A 978 -0.39 -7.23 -3.78
N GLY A 979 0.65 -6.80 -4.50
CA GLY A 979 1.98 -7.39 -4.39
C GLY A 979 2.04 -8.86 -4.85
N GLY A 980 1.09 -9.27 -5.70
CA GLY A 980 1.00 -10.59 -6.29
C GLY A 980 0.64 -11.67 -5.26
N TYR A 981 -0.41 -11.47 -4.46
CA TYR A 981 -0.86 -12.47 -3.46
C TYR A 981 -1.19 -13.84 -4.10
N VAL A 982 -1.61 -13.83 -5.36
CA VAL A 982 -1.91 -15.03 -6.18
C VAL A 982 -0.66 -15.92 -6.37
N LEU A 983 0.54 -15.34 -6.30
CA LEU A 983 1.78 -16.08 -6.44
C LEU A 983 2.28 -16.60 -5.09
N SER A 984 2.68 -17.88 -5.06
CA SER A 984 3.44 -18.44 -3.94
C SER A 984 4.75 -17.68 -3.74
N HIS A 985 5.26 -17.65 -2.50
CA HIS A 985 6.52 -16.94 -2.20
C HIS A 985 7.68 -17.41 -3.08
N GLY A 986 7.76 -18.71 -3.34
CA GLY A 986 8.79 -19.26 -4.20
C GLY A 986 8.69 -18.78 -5.65
N HIS A 987 7.48 -18.67 -6.19
CA HIS A 987 7.26 -18.07 -7.52
C HIS A 987 7.70 -16.60 -7.55
N LYS A 988 7.49 -15.84 -6.46
CA LYS A 988 7.95 -14.45 -6.36
C LYS A 988 9.48 -14.36 -6.44
N GLN A 989 10.20 -15.27 -5.81
CA GLN A 989 11.67 -15.30 -5.89
C GLN A 989 12.19 -15.72 -7.26
N LEU A 990 11.56 -16.71 -7.91
CA LEU A 990 11.86 -17.07 -9.29
C LEU A 990 11.66 -15.87 -10.23
N MET A 991 10.61 -15.07 -10.01
CA MET A 991 10.40 -13.82 -10.74
C MET A 991 11.57 -12.84 -10.56
N CYS A 992 12.08 -12.68 -9.34
CA CYS A 992 13.27 -11.86 -9.08
C CYS A 992 14.54 -12.43 -9.73
N LEU A 993 14.70 -13.76 -9.73
CA LEU A 993 15.81 -14.42 -10.42
C LEU A 993 15.74 -14.16 -11.92
N ALA A 994 14.57 -14.29 -12.55
CA ALA A 994 14.37 -13.96 -13.96
C ALA A 994 14.73 -12.49 -14.27
N ARG A 995 14.35 -11.53 -13.40
CA ARG A 995 14.79 -10.12 -13.54
C ARG A 995 16.31 -9.99 -13.49
N SER A 996 16.97 -10.72 -12.62
CA SER A 996 18.44 -10.67 -12.50
C SER A 996 19.13 -11.23 -13.75
N VAL A 997 18.60 -12.31 -14.34
CA VAL A 997 19.11 -12.89 -15.59
C VAL A 997 18.93 -11.90 -16.75
N LEU A 998 17.76 -11.28 -16.87
CA LEU A 998 17.49 -10.24 -17.86
C LEU A 998 18.38 -8.99 -17.68
N SER A 999 18.84 -8.70 -16.46
CA SER A 999 19.72 -7.54 -16.21
C SER A 999 21.15 -7.71 -16.74
N LYS A 1000 21.62 -8.97 -16.94
CA LYS A 1000 22.98 -9.33 -17.40
C LYS A 1000 24.12 -8.62 -16.65
N ALA A 1001 23.98 -8.46 -15.33
CA ALA A 1001 24.99 -7.82 -14.50
C ALA A 1001 26.23 -8.71 -14.29
N LYS A 1002 27.42 -8.09 -14.12
CA LYS A 1002 28.69 -8.80 -13.89
C LYS A 1002 28.93 -9.21 -12.45
N ILE A 1003 28.31 -8.51 -11.50
CA ILE A 1003 28.36 -8.84 -10.08
C ILE A 1003 26.93 -9.11 -9.62
N LEU A 1004 26.69 -10.27 -9.03
CA LEU A 1004 25.38 -10.68 -8.52
C LEU A 1004 25.42 -10.72 -7.00
N LEU A 1005 24.50 -10.01 -6.36
CA LEU A 1005 24.27 -10.00 -4.92
C LEU A 1005 22.99 -10.78 -4.61
N LEU A 1006 23.11 -11.83 -3.82
CA LEU A 1006 22.00 -12.71 -3.46
C LEU A 1006 21.83 -12.67 -1.95
N ASP A 1007 20.74 -12.08 -1.48
CA ASP A 1007 20.39 -12.02 -0.06
C ASP A 1007 19.32 -13.07 0.26
N GLU A 1008 19.74 -14.22 0.79
CA GLU A 1008 18.89 -15.35 1.17
C GLU A 1008 17.89 -15.77 0.07
N PRO A 1009 18.35 -16.03 -1.18
CA PRO A 1009 17.45 -16.40 -2.28
C PRO A 1009 16.70 -17.71 -2.03
N SER A 1010 17.19 -18.56 -1.11
CA SER A 1010 16.53 -19.79 -0.70
C SER A 1010 15.58 -19.62 0.46
N ALA A 1011 15.17 -18.42 0.86
CA ALA A 1011 14.14 -18.27 1.88
C ALA A 1011 12.76 -18.66 1.29
N HIS A 1012 12.11 -19.71 1.80
CA HIS A 1012 10.80 -20.24 1.37
C HIS A 1012 10.74 -20.97 -0.01
N LEU A 1013 11.86 -21.50 -0.54
CA LEU A 1013 11.96 -22.38 -1.72
C LEU A 1013 12.22 -23.88 -1.47
N ASP A 1014 11.32 -24.72 -1.94
CA ASP A 1014 11.56 -26.16 -2.10
C ASP A 1014 12.92 -26.48 -2.80
N PRO A 1015 13.70 -27.48 -2.37
CA PRO A 1015 14.90 -27.99 -3.04
C PRO A 1015 14.78 -28.28 -4.49
N ILE A 1016 13.64 -28.80 -4.95
CA ILE A 1016 13.45 -29.00 -6.38
C ILE A 1016 13.60 -27.64 -7.07
N THR A 1017 12.92 -26.62 -6.55
CA THR A 1017 13.03 -25.23 -7.01
C THR A 1017 14.42 -24.64 -6.76
N TYR A 1018 15.03 -24.90 -5.61
CA TYR A 1018 16.40 -24.46 -5.30
C TYR A 1018 17.44 -25.12 -6.23
N GLN A 1019 17.24 -26.37 -6.62
CA GLN A 1019 18.08 -27.04 -7.62
C GLN A 1019 17.94 -26.36 -8.98
N VAL A 1020 16.74 -25.90 -9.35
CA VAL A 1020 16.55 -25.06 -10.53
C VAL A 1020 17.35 -23.76 -10.37
N ILE A 1021 17.23 -23.03 -9.27
CA ILE A 1021 18.02 -21.81 -9.02
C ILE A 1021 19.51 -22.09 -9.09
N ARG A 1022 19.99 -23.16 -8.43
CA ARG A 1022 21.39 -23.57 -8.45
C ARG A 1022 21.87 -23.89 -9.86
N ARG A 1023 21.03 -24.54 -10.67
CA ARG A 1023 21.32 -24.84 -12.08
C ARG A 1023 21.41 -23.56 -12.91
N VAL A 1024 20.45 -22.64 -12.75
CA VAL A 1024 20.45 -21.31 -13.40
C VAL A 1024 21.69 -20.53 -12.98
N LEU A 1025 22.02 -20.52 -11.69
CA LEU A 1025 23.19 -19.82 -11.15
C LEU A 1025 24.50 -20.33 -11.73
N LYS A 1026 24.62 -21.65 -11.95
CA LYS A 1026 25.78 -22.25 -12.60
C LYS A 1026 25.84 -21.98 -14.11
N ARG A 1027 24.70 -21.99 -14.81
CA ARG A 1027 24.63 -21.82 -16.27
C ARG A 1027 24.66 -20.35 -16.68
N ALA A 1028 23.66 -19.57 -16.26
CA ALA A 1028 23.47 -18.17 -16.64
C ALA A 1028 24.57 -17.24 -16.12
N PHE A 1029 25.12 -17.53 -14.93
CA PHE A 1029 26.09 -16.64 -14.25
C PHE A 1029 27.51 -17.20 -14.17
N SER A 1030 27.91 -18.06 -15.12
CA SER A 1030 29.25 -18.68 -15.17
C SER A 1030 30.42 -17.68 -15.19
N ASN A 1031 30.24 -16.52 -15.86
CA ASN A 1031 31.26 -15.48 -16.01
C ASN A 1031 31.06 -14.27 -15.08
N CYS A 1032 30.23 -14.41 -14.04
CA CYS A 1032 29.88 -13.33 -13.12
C CYS A 1032 30.44 -13.61 -11.73
N THR A 1033 30.83 -12.57 -11.01
CA THR A 1033 31.18 -12.67 -9.60
C THR A 1033 29.88 -12.77 -8.79
N VAL A 1034 29.72 -13.79 -7.96
CA VAL A 1034 28.50 -14.01 -7.18
C VAL A 1034 28.81 -13.93 -5.70
N ILE A 1035 28.14 -13.02 -4.99
CA ILE A 1035 28.17 -12.93 -3.52
C ILE A 1035 26.85 -13.48 -3.02
N LEU A 1036 26.91 -14.63 -2.35
CA LEU A 1036 25.76 -15.38 -1.92
C LEU A 1036 25.69 -15.38 -0.39
N CYS A 1037 24.72 -14.65 0.15
CA CYS A 1037 24.36 -14.66 1.56
C CYS A 1037 23.33 -15.76 1.78
N GLU A 1038 23.69 -16.79 2.52
CA GLU A 1038 22.79 -17.91 2.84
C GLU A 1038 23.06 -18.46 4.22
N HIS A 1039 21.98 -18.93 4.86
CA HIS A 1039 22.07 -19.74 6.08
C HIS A 1039 22.30 -21.23 5.74
N ARG A 1040 22.09 -21.65 4.48
CA ARG A 1040 22.22 -23.04 4.04
C ARG A 1040 23.66 -23.41 3.71
N ILE A 1041 24.21 -24.37 4.45
CA ILE A 1041 25.53 -24.95 4.14
C ILE A 1041 25.54 -25.62 2.74
N GLU A 1042 24.43 -26.18 2.28
CA GLU A 1042 24.36 -26.77 0.94
C GLU A 1042 24.64 -25.75 -0.17
N ALA A 1043 24.10 -24.54 -0.04
CA ALA A 1043 24.34 -23.44 -0.97
C ALA A 1043 25.81 -23.02 -0.96
N MET A 1044 26.41 -23.06 0.23
CA MET A 1044 27.80 -22.70 0.48
C MET A 1044 28.79 -23.68 -0.14
N LEU A 1045 28.42 -24.95 -0.37
CA LEU A 1045 29.32 -25.94 -0.99
C LEU A 1045 29.77 -25.57 -2.41
N ASP A 1046 28.99 -24.75 -3.14
CA ASP A 1046 29.34 -24.29 -4.48
C ASP A 1046 30.25 -23.05 -4.48
N CYS A 1047 30.42 -22.41 -3.32
CA CYS A 1047 31.26 -21.25 -3.13
C CYS A 1047 32.73 -21.65 -3.00
N GLN A 1048 33.60 -20.80 -3.52
CA GLN A 1048 35.05 -21.02 -3.54
C GLN A 1048 35.74 -20.30 -2.38
N ARG A 1049 35.18 -19.18 -1.90
CA ARG A 1049 35.66 -18.42 -0.74
C ARG A 1049 34.51 -18.14 0.21
N PHE A 1050 34.84 -17.92 1.48
CA PHE A 1050 33.88 -17.64 2.53
C PHE A 1050 34.27 -16.38 3.31
N LEU A 1051 33.28 -15.52 3.55
CA LEU A 1051 33.38 -14.36 4.41
C LEU A 1051 32.46 -14.60 5.61
N VAL A 1052 33.01 -14.54 6.83
CA VAL A 1052 32.24 -14.68 8.06
C VAL A 1052 32.18 -13.34 8.77
N ILE A 1053 30.97 -12.93 9.16
CA ILE A 1053 30.73 -11.71 9.92
C ILE A 1053 30.45 -12.05 11.38
N GLU A 1054 31.36 -11.64 12.27
CA GLU A 1054 31.27 -11.80 13.72
C GLU A 1054 31.64 -10.49 14.43
N GLU A 1055 30.83 -10.07 15.41
CA GLU A 1055 31.04 -8.88 16.25
C GLU A 1055 31.39 -7.59 15.48
N GLY A 1056 30.83 -7.41 14.28
CA GLY A 1056 31.06 -6.21 13.45
C GLY A 1056 32.34 -6.24 12.60
N SER A 1057 33.10 -7.34 12.63
CA SER A 1057 34.30 -7.59 11.84
C SER A 1057 34.07 -8.70 10.79
N VAL A 1058 34.92 -8.76 9.76
CA VAL A 1058 34.85 -9.79 8.70
C VAL A 1058 36.14 -10.57 8.59
N SER A 1059 36.04 -11.89 8.69
CA SER A 1059 37.12 -12.85 8.50
C SER A 1059 36.96 -13.61 7.18
N GLN A 1060 38.04 -13.71 6.40
CA GLN A 1060 38.06 -14.35 5.08
C GLN A 1060 38.72 -15.72 5.11
N TYR A 1061 38.11 -16.70 4.45
CA TYR A 1061 38.59 -18.08 4.35
C TYR A 1061 38.58 -18.59 2.91
N ASP A 1062 39.62 -19.35 2.56
CA ASP A 1062 39.78 -19.95 1.22
C ASP A 1062 39.07 -21.30 1.07
N SER A 1063 38.68 -21.96 2.16
CA SER A 1063 37.94 -23.22 2.10
C SER A 1063 37.06 -23.41 3.32
N LEU A 1064 35.99 -24.19 3.14
CA LEU A 1064 35.07 -24.54 4.23
C LEU A 1064 35.77 -25.36 5.33
N GLN A 1065 36.81 -26.12 4.99
CA GLN A 1065 37.60 -26.88 5.96
C GLN A 1065 38.45 -25.97 6.85
N ALA A 1066 39.07 -24.93 6.27
CA ALA A 1066 39.79 -23.93 7.04
C ALA A 1066 38.85 -23.21 8.01
N LEU A 1067 37.65 -22.86 7.55
CA LEU A 1067 36.60 -22.27 8.39
C LEU A 1067 36.17 -23.18 9.55
N LEU A 1068 35.97 -24.48 9.28
CA LEU A 1068 35.53 -25.46 10.28
C LEU A 1068 36.60 -25.85 11.29
N ASN A 1069 37.88 -25.66 10.97
CA ASN A 1069 38.99 -25.99 11.87
C ASN A 1069 39.23 -24.89 12.90
N GLU A 1070 38.79 -23.66 12.63
CA GLU A 1070 38.87 -22.57 13.58
C GLU A 1070 37.78 -22.70 14.65
N LYS A 1071 38.10 -22.31 15.90
CA LYS A 1071 37.15 -22.31 17.02
C LYS A 1071 36.26 -21.05 16.96
N SER A 1072 35.44 -20.93 15.91
CA SER A 1072 34.47 -19.84 15.78
C SER A 1072 33.13 -20.20 16.46
N LEU A 1073 32.35 -19.19 16.81
CA LEU A 1073 30.97 -19.37 17.29
C LEU A 1073 30.11 -20.06 16.22
N PHE A 1074 30.41 -19.80 14.94
CA PHE A 1074 29.83 -20.52 13.81
C PHE A 1074 30.10 -22.04 13.85
N GLN A 1075 31.31 -22.46 14.26
CA GLN A 1075 31.63 -23.89 14.44
C GLN A 1075 30.76 -24.56 15.52
N GLN A 1076 30.33 -23.82 16.54
CA GLN A 1076 29.41 -24.33 17.57
C GLN A 1076 27.96 -24.42 17.05
N ALA A 1077 27.59 -23.56 16.10
CA ALA A 1077 26.27 -23.55 15.48
C ALA A 1077 26.07 -24.67 14.44
N ILE A 1078 27.15 -25.18 13.83
CA ILE A 1078 27.08 -26.32 12.90
C ILE A 1078 26.88 -27.64 13.67
N SER A 1079 25.87 -28.40 13.24
CA SER A 1079 25.52 -29.68 13.85
C SER A 1079 26.67 -30.70 13.77
N SER A 1080 26.77 -31.58 14.78
CA SER A 1080 27.85 -32.57 14.89
C SER A 1080 27.88 -33.57 13.71
N SER A 1081 26.75 -33.81 13.03
CA SER A 1081 26.67 -34.70 11.88
C SER A 1081 26.99 -34.00 10.55
N GLU A 1082 26.74 -32.70 10.39
CA GLU A 1082 27.22 -31.91 9.24
C GLU A 1082 28.74 -31.82 9.22
N LYS A 1083 29.38 -31.69 10.39
CA LYS A 1083 30.83 -31.83 10.53
C LYS A 1083 31.28 -33.17 9.94
N MET A 1084 30.64 -34.28 10.30
CA MET A 1084 31.01 -35.59 9.77
C MET A 1084 30.87 -35.71 8.24
N ARG A 1085 29.82 -35.13 7.62
CA ARG A 1085 29.68 -35.10 6.14
C ARG A 1085 30.80 -34.32 5.45
N LEU A 1086 31.20 -33.19 6.03
CA LEU A 1086 32.25 -32.33 5.49
C LEU A 1086 33.65 -32.97 5.65
N PHE A 1087 33.86 -33.78 6.69
CA PHE A 1087 35.12 -34.49 6.97
C PHE A 1087 35.24 -35.89 6.32
N GLN A 1088 34.14 -36.61 6.02
CA GLN A 1088 34.19 -38.01 5.56
C GLN A 1088 34.71 -38.25 4.13
N SER A 1089 34.82 -37.21 3.29
CA SER A 1089 35.21 -37.36 1.87
C SER A 1089 36.64 -37.88 1.65
N ARG A 1090 37.57 -37.76 2.62
CA ARG A 1090 38.97 -38.17 2.42
C ARG A 1090 39.54 -39.23 3.36
N HIS A 1091 38.99 -39.42 4.56
CA HIS A 1091 39.59 -40.35 5.54
C HIS A 1091 39.02 -41.78 5.52
N SER A 1092 37.95 -42.05 4.76
CA SER A 1092 37.37 -43.40 4.63
C SER A 1092 38.00 -44.27 3.53
N SER A 1093 39.02 -43.77 2.81
CA SER A 1093 39.76 -44.53 1.79
C SER A 1093 40.87 -45.44 2.37
N LYS A 1094 40.67 -46.00 3.57
CA LYS A 1094 41.44 -47.15 4.04
C LYS A 1094 40.54 -48.39 4.03
N GLN A 1095 40.78 -49.20 2.99
CA GLN A 1095 40.22 -50.52 2.70
C GLN A 1095 39.73 -51.29 3.93
N LYS A 1096 38.45 -51.71 3.88
CA LYS A 1096 38.03 -53.02 4.40
C LYS A 1096 37.59 -53.86 3.20
N PRO A 1097 38.02 -55.14 3.09
CA PRO A 1097 37.68 -55.97 1.95
C PRO A 1097 36.19 -56.31 1.98
N ARG A 1098 35.46 -55.97 0.90
CA ARG A 1098 34.10 -56.42 0.67
C ARG A 1098 34.12 -57.92 0.33
N SER A 1099 33.42 -58.73 1.11
CA SER A 1099 33.05 -60.10 0.75
C SER A 1099 32.08 -60.10 -0.43
N GLN A 1100 32.36 -60.94 -1.42
CA GLN A 1100 31.56 -61.17 -2.62
C GLN A 1100 30.11 -61.52 -2.28
N ILE A 1101 29.16 -60.71 -2.76
CA ILE A 1101 27.82 -61.18 -3.13
C ILE A 1101 27.48 -60.59 -4.50
N THR A 1102 26.91 -61.47 -5.31
CA THR A 1102 26.75 -61.49 -6.76
C THR A 1102 25.84 -60.42 -7.36
N ALA A 1103 26.36 -59.83 -8.44
CA ALA A 1103 25.76 -59.16 -9.58
C ALA A 1103 24.22 -59.16 -9.74
N LEU A 1104 23.66 -57.96 -9.92
CA LEU A 1104 22.59 -57.64 -10.88
C LEU A 1104 22.90 -56.26 -11.50
N LYS A 1105 22.74 -56.17 -12.82
CA LYS A 1105 23.25 -55.12 -13.72
C LYS A 1105 22.67 -53.73 -13.44
N GLU A 1106 23.54 -52.73 -13.32
CA GLU A 1106 23.22 -51.33 -13.62
C GLU A 1106 23.40 -51.13 -15.14
N GLU A 1107 22.31 -50.83 -15.84
CA GLU A 1107 22.38 -50.22 -17.16
C GLU A 1107 22.60 -48.72 -16.99
N THR A 1108 23.59 -48.24 -17.71
CA THR A 1108 23.99 -46.84 -17.85
C THR A 1108 22.92 -46.06 -18.61
N GLU A 1109 22.34 -45.02 -18.00
CA GLU A 1109 21.59 -43.96 -18.69
C GLU A 1109 22.43 -42.67 -18.69
N GLU A 1110 23.40 -42.62 -19.60
CA GLU A 1110 23.77 -41.37 -20.28
C GLU A 1110 23.17 -41.46 -21.70
N GLU A 1111 22.71 -40.32 -22.22
CA GLU A 1111 22.01 -40.12 -23.50
C GLU A 1111 20.46 -40.21 -23.45
N VAL A 1112 19.82 -39.09 -23.12
CA VAL A 1112 18.53 -38.76 -23.74
C VAL A 1112 18.68 -37.44 -24.49
N GLN A 1113 18.83 -37.61 -25.79
CA GLN A 1113 18.70 -36.62 -26.85
C GLN A 1113 17.36 -35.88 -26.76
N GLU A 1114 17.43 -34.61 -27.17
CA GLU A 1114 16.31 -33.79 -27.62
C GLU A 1114 15.29 -34.62 -28.41
N THR A 1115 14.07 -34.73 -27.89
CA THR A 1115 12.89 -34.89 -28.74
C THR A 1115 11.79 -33.98 -28.23
N ARG A 1116 11.50 -32.96 -29.04
CA ARG A 1116 10.30 -32.13 -28.97
C ARG A 1116 9.07 -33.04 -29.02
N LEU A 1117 8.12 -32.81 -28.13
CA LEU A 1117 6.68 -32.85 -28.40
C LEU A 1117 5.96 -31.91 -27.45
#